data_AF-A0A8H7TEF8-F1
#
_entry.id   AF-A0A8H7TEF8-F1
#
_cell.length_a   1.000
_cell.length_b   1.000
_cell.length_c   1.000
_cell.angle_alpha   90.00
_cell.angle_beta   90.00
_cell.angle_gamma   90.00
#
_symmetry.space_group_name_H-M   'P 1'
#
loop_
_entity.id
_entity.type
_entity.pdbx_description
1 polymer ?
#
loop_
_entity_poly.entity_id
_entity_poly.type
_entity_poly.pdbx_seq_one_letter_code
_entity_poly.pdbx_strand_id
1 'polypeptide(L)'
;MAPSRWRILEGKVAAITGGTTGIGRAIALEYLRQGCNVAINHLGLERDEVHKITLFEEAAAIKAEKVEGEKTSRAGDLFEIAGDVTKPETGTILVQKAVDKWGKLDIFVANAGVFEPAEFLTLDPELFDRTVQINLNGAFYTMQAAAKQMVKQGHGGSIIGISSISALVGGGLQTHYTPTKAGVLSLIQSMAISLGKENIRCNAILPGTIKTQLSEEDMKNDVKRNYLEARIPMGRVGDTKDIAGPALFLASEELSPYCNGTQLLSDGGIMADEERPAPKKPRNRQSRGKGLRKTTGCITCRRRHVKCDENRPHCDRCRKGNQTCIYADPHAAQPQSPQAASRQPSAPLSESRQRRLSDLQQGAPSVPAWPNSPEQAMIYQAGQPAPSDTGRASITSLPPERRTSQISLGQRAPSQIDYLLNAPIPTSDTPKLLTLSPEMSNNNGTSFSLNSGEQGLVARSVSSQPTFNVAIAKWFDMLVGDSVFENGIPDIEPGMEDGYSMGTPREQNRATSFSYMGSFQGSPAEGSSVQGASPCSSSSPQLLERNFPSNSLAEKLRWQAPVPIQLTPYELFIFRTFVQRTSLWIDLFDPTQSFSTFVPHLALRNLGLMKAILALSARHISLNPGLVAEQPNDRNDALQYYNETLHYLSKAMQYESYKTSLELLATALIVSTYEMLDGSGNKDWERHLQGVFWIQRSQVIHGDSKGLKQAVWWAWLCQDVWAAFQEKRKTFSFWKPARTFADMSPYELASRAVYIMAKVVNYCSREESEAGDLALRIENASRLQDMLDEWERYLTTEFTPLPYKSESEHDVFQPIWIHTPAFGVAMQLHYSARLLLLLNKPSKGGFGGFLEQSRMISRYVNNICGIAMTLNDSASSVMCSQCLYIAGMCIQDSRQRQAVLQMIEACRRRSGWPVASLSDELQAFWDSSAATPGG
;
A
#
# COMPACT_ATOMS: atom_id res chain seq x y z
N MET A 1 17.50 11.60 32.78
CA MET A 1 16.81 10.49 33.48
C MET A 1 16.11 11.09 34.69
N ALA A 2 14.85 10.71 34.95
CA ALA A 2 14.15 11.10 36.17
C ALA A 2 14.61 10.21 37.36
N PRO A 3 14.53 10.68 38.61
CA PRO A 3 14.92 9.88 39.77
C PRO A 3 13.97 8.70 40.02
N SER A 4 14.52 7.61 40.58
CA SER A 4 13.95 6.27 40.71
C SER A 4 12.84 6.14 41.78
N ARG A 5 11.78 6.95 41.70
CA ARG A 5 10.71 7.00 42.71
C ARG A 5 9.45 6.17 42.45
N TRP A 6 9.27 5.60 41.27
CA TRP A 6 8.12 4.74 40.96
C TRP A 6 8.61 3.32 40.62
N ARG A 7 8.16 2.31 41.36
CA ARG A 7 8.41 0.88 41.11
C ARG A 7 7.16 0.29 40.43
N ILE A 8 7.07 0.50 39.12
CA ILE A 8 5.79 0.42 38.38
C ILE A 8 5.25 -1.02 38.24
N LEU A 9 6.08 -2.04 38.53
CA LEU A 9 5.74 -3.46 38.41
C LEU A 9 5.94 -4.22 39.75
N GLU A 10 5.90 -3.54 40.89
CA GLU A 10 6.17 -4.18 42.19
C GLU A 10 5.17 -5.31 42.50
N GLY A 11 5.68 -6.51 42.79
CA GLY A 11 4.84 -7.68 43.07
C GLY A 11 4.14 -8.27 41.84
N LYS A 12 4.46 -7.82 40.62
CA LYS A 12 4.11 -8.50 39.37
C LYS A 12 5.10 -9.65 39.10
N VAL A 13 4.67 -10.62 38.30
CA VAL A 13 5.49 -11.75 37.82
C VAL A 13 5.51 -11.75 36.30
N ALA A 14 6.70 -11.69 35.72
CA ALA A 14 6.94 -11.75 34.29
C ALA A 14 7.63 -13.05 33.87
N ALA A 15 7.31 -13.55 32.67
CA ALA A 15 8.10 -14.58 31.99
C ALA A 15 8.57 -14.09 30.61
N ILE A 16 9.85 -14.32 30.28
CA ILE A 16 10.53 -13.75 29.10
C ILE A 16 11.32 -14.84 28.37
N THR A 17 11.02 -15.08 27.08
CA THR A 17 11.77 -16.03 26.24
C THR A 17 13.05 -15.39 25.68
N GLY A 18 14.18 -16.10 25.69
CA GLY A 18 15.46 -15.56 25.21
C GLY A 18 16.03 -14.44 26.10
N GLY A 19 15.93 -14.60 27.42
CA GLY A 19 16.22 -13.53 28.40
C GLY A 19 17.69 -13.38 28.81
N THR A 20 18.61 -14.23 28.36
CA THR A 20 20.04 -14.18 28.73
C THR A 20 20.80 -13.03 28.07
N THR A 21 20.43 -12.63 26.85
CA THR A 21 21.17 -11.62 26.07
C THR A 21 20.23 -10.61 25.38
N GLY A 22 20.83 -9.61 24.72
CA GLY A 22 20.12 -8.67 23.85
C GLY A 22 18.97 -7.91 24.51
N ILE A 23 17.85 -7.80 23.79
CA ILE A 23 16.64 -7.09 24.23
C ILE A 23 16.00 -7.78 25.45
N GLY A 24 15.89 -9.12 25.43
CA GLY A 24 15.32 -9.90 26.54
C GLY A 24 16.03 -9.66 27.87
N ARG A 25 17.37 -9.62 27.87
CA ARG A 25 18.17 -9.28 29.05
C ARG A 25 17.88 -7.87 29.58
N ALA A 26 17.76 -6.88 28.68
CA ALA A 26 17.49 -5.50 29.07
C ALA A 26 16.08 -5.32 29.66
N ILE A 27 15.08 -5.99 29.10
CA ILE A 27 13.72 -6.02 29.64
C ILE A 27 13.72 -6.70 31.02
N ALA A 28 14.37 -7.86 31.16
CA ALA A 28 14.47 -8.58 32.43
C ALA A 28 15.12 -7.71 33.54
N LEU A 29 16.27 -7.09 33.25
CA LEU A 29 16.99 -6.24 34.20
C LEU A 29 16.20 -4.98 34.58
N GLU A 30 15.43 -4.40 33.67
CA GLU A 30 14.57 -3.26 34.00
C GLU A 30 13.36 -3.71 34.84
N TYR A 31 12.70 -4.81 34.50
CA TYR A 31 11.60 -5.36 35.29
C TYR A 31 12.02 -5.67 36.74
N LEU A 32 13.23 -6.21 36.95
CA LEU A 32 13.80 -6.44 38.28
C LEU A 32 13.96 -5.12 39.08
N ARG A 33 14.47 -4.04 38.47
CA ARG A 33 14.56 -2.70 39.10
C ARG A 33 13.18 -2.15 39.49
N GLN A 34 12.18 -2.43 38.66
CA GLN A 34 10.79 -2.01 38.83
C GLN A 34 10.01 -2.87 39.84
N GLY A 35 10.66 -3.83 40.51
CA GLY A 35 10.06 -4.68 41.56
C GLY A 35 9.33 -5.92 41.05
N CYS A 36 9.47 -6.26 39.77
CA CYS A 36 8.84 -7.42 39.14
C CYS A 36 9.72 -8.66 39.30
N ASN A 37 9.13 -9.79 39.68
CA ASN A 37 9.79 -11.10 39.65
C ASN A 37 9.87 -11.61 38.21
N VAL A 38 11.03 -12.09 37.74
CA VAL A 38 11.25 -12.43 36.34
C VAL A 38 11.73 -13.87 36.18
N ALA A 39 10.96 -14.71 35.50
CA ALA A 39 11.45 -15.95 34.91
C ALA A 39 11.97 -15.69 33.49
N ILE A 40 13.23 -16.04 33.21
CA ILE A 40 13.77 -16.06 31.84
C ILE A 40 13.85 -17.48 31.30
N ASN A 41 13.64 -17.64 30.00
CA ASN A 41 13.98 -18.85 29.26
C ASN A 41 15.20 -18.59 28.36
N HIS A 42 16.01 -19.64 28.16
CA HIS A 42 17.15 -19.67 27.24
C HIS A 42 17.33 -21.09 26.68
N LEU A 43 18.17 -21.25 25.65
CA LEU A 43 18.31 -22.52 24.93
C LEU A 43 19.19 -23.57 25.65
N GLY A 44 19.90 -23.20 26.72
CA GLY A 44 20.73 -24.13 27.49
C GLY A 44 22.05 -24.53 26.83
N LEU A 45 22.59 -23.72 25.91
CA LEU A 45 23.87 -23.98 25.27
C LEU A 45 25.04 -23.60 26.20
N GLU A 46 26.07 -24.45 26.30
CA GLU A 46 27.25 -24.21 27.15
C GLU A 46 27.92 -22.85 26.90
N ARG A 47 27.99 -22.42 25.64
CA ARG A 47 28.56 -21.13 25.23
C ARG A 47 27.81 -19.91 25.80
N ASP A 48 26.53 -20.07 26.15
CA ASP A 48 25.67 -18.99 26.66
C ASP A 48 25.78 -18.86 28.21
N GLU A 49 26.42 -19.80 28.90
CA GLU A 49 26.50 -19.84 30.38
C GLU A 49 27.24 -18.62 30.95
N VAL A 50 28.23 -18.06 30.25
CA VAL A 50 28.90 -16.80 30.63
C VAL A 50 27.92 -15.62 30.63
N HIS A 51 26.98 -15.58 29.68
CA HIS A 51 25.95 -14.55 29.63
C HIS A 51 24.91 -14.73 30.74
N LYS A 52 24.59 -15.98 31.09
CA LYS A 52 23.73 -16.31 32.22
C LYS A 52 24.37 -15.93 33.56
N ILE A 53 25.62 -16.29 33.82
CA ILE A 53 26.37 -15.92 35.04
C ILE A 53 26.35 -14.40 35.23
N THR A 54 26.79 -13.65 34.22
CA THR A 54 26.82 -12.17 34.29
C THR A 54 25.42 -11.53 34.44
N LEU A 55 24.35 -12.19 33.99
CA LEU A 55 22.97 -11.73 34.22
C LEU A 55 22.57 -11.92 35.69
N PHE A 56 22.94 -13.04 36.32
CA PHE A 56 22.72 -13.22 37.75
C PHE A 56 23.57 -12.27 38.60
N GLU A 57 24.78 -11.91 38.15
CA GLU A 57 25.61 -10.87 38.78
C GLU A 57 24.95 -9.48 38.68
N GLU A 58 24.47 -9.07 37.49
CA GLU A 58 23.72 -7.81 37.33
C GLU A 58 22.42 -7.79 38.16
N ALA A 59 21.69 -8.90 38.22
CA ALA A 59 20.49 -9.04 39.04
C ALA A 59 20.79 -8.97 40.55
N ALA A 60 21.89 -9.59 40.99
CA ALA A 60 22.37 -9.49 42.37
C ALA A 60 22.81 -8.07 42.73
N ALA A 61 23.45 -7.34 41.81
CA ALA A 61 23.79 -5.93 41.99
C ALA A 61 22.53 -5.06 42.15
N ILE A 62 21.53 -5.21 41.28
CA ILE A 62 20.22 -4.53 41.40
C ILE A 62 19.54 -4.85 42.75
N LYS A 63 19.66 -6.10 43.24
CA LYS A 63 19.13 -6.49 44.55
C LYS A 63 19.96 -5.97 45.74
N ALA A 64 21.23 -5.62 45.51
CA ALA A 64 22.10 -4.99 46.50
C ALA A 64 21.97 -3.45 46.54
N GLU A 65 21.50 -2.81 45.46
CA GLU A 65 21.16 -1.39 45.43
C GLU A 65 20.10 -1.06 46.50
N LYS A 66 20.48 -0.21 47.48
CA LYS A 66 19.59 0.29 48.53
C LYS A 66 19.18 1.73 48.21
N VAL A 67 17.88 1.99 48.25
CA VAL A 67 17.35 3.36 48.25
C VAL A 67 17.57 3.95 49.63
N GLU A 68 18.01 5.21 49.70
CA GLU A 68 18.26 5.92 50.94
C GLU A 68 16.97 5.98 51.79
N GLY A 69 17.01 5.35 52.97
CA GLY A 69 15.87 5.19 53.88
C GLY A 69 15.19 3.81 53.89
N GLU A 70 15.41 2.95 52.89
CA GLU A 70 14.84 1.59 52.87
C GLU A 70 15.74 0.57 53.61
N LYS A 71 15.14 -0.30 54.44
CA LYS A 71 15.87 -1.34 55.20
C LYS A 71 16.24 -2.57 54.36
N THR A 72 15.49 -2.82 53.29
CA THR A 72 15.60 -4.00 52.41
C THR A 72 15.35 -3.57 50.97
N SER A 73 16.11 -4.08 50.00
CA SER A 73 15.80 -3.82 48.59
C SER A 73 14.46 -4.44 48.20
N ARG A 74 13.69 -3.71 47.38
CA ARG A 74 12.41 -4.12 46.79
C ARG A 74 12.56 -4.36 45.27
N ALA A 75 13.76 -4.74 44.85
CA ALA A 75 13.96 -5.35 43.54
C ALA A 75 13.33 -6.76 43.52
N GLY A 76 12.84 -7.19 42.35
CA GLY A 76 12.30 -8.54 42.18
C GLY A 76 13.37 -9.63 42.14
N ASP A 77 12.93 -10.89 42.17
CA ASP A 77 13.80 -12.05 42.01
C ASP A 77 13.88 -12.52 40.56
N LEU A 78 15.10 -12.91 40.14
CA LEU A 78 15.34 -13.61 38.87
C LEU A 78 15.15 -15.13 39.03
N PHE A 79 14.78 -15.80 37.95
CA PHE A 79 14.79 -17.25 37.79
C PHE A 79 15.07 -17.62 36.33
N GLU A 80 15.61 -18.83 36.08
CA GLU A 80 15.96 -19.30 34.73
C GLU A 80 15.40 -20.70 34.44
N ILE A 81 14.99 -20.91 33.18
CA ILE A 81 14.49 -22.19 32.66
C ILE A 81 15.11 -22.45 31.28
N ALA A 82 16.05 -23.39 31.21
CA ALA A 82 16.51 -23.94 29.93
C ALA A 82 15.37 -24.64 29.17
N GLY A 83 15.26 -24.38 27.86
CA GLY A 83 14.29 -25.04 26.97
C GLY A 83 14.22 -24.40 25.58
N ASP A 84 13.99 -25.21 24.56
CA ASP A 84 13.86 -24.76 23.16
C ASP A 84 12.44 -24.27 22.87
N VAL A 85 12.29 -23.02 22.44
CA VAL A 85 10.98 -22.44 22.09
C VAL A 85 10.31 -23.10 20.89
N THR A 86 11.01 -23.85 20.03
CA THR A 86 10.35 -24.64 18.96
C THR A 86 9.47 -25.77 19.53
N LYS A 87 9.62 -26.09 20.81
CA LYS A 87 8.89 -27.16 21.51
C LYS A 87 7.69 -26.58 22.28
N PRO A 88 6.43 -26.98 22.00
CA PRO A 88 5.25 -26.42 22.65
C PRO A 88 5.27 -26.52 24.19
N GLU A 89 5.90 -27.56 24.73
CA GLU A 89 6.07 -27.80 26.16
C GLU A 89 6.91 -26.73 26.85
N THR A 90 7.90 -26.11 26.18
CA THR A 90 8.79 -25.09 26.77
C THR A 90 8.01 -23.89 27.31
N GLY A 91 7.00 -23.42 26.58
CA GLY A 91 6.12 -22.35 27.05
C GLY A 91 5.33 -22.75 28.30
N THR A 92 4.83 -23.99 28.33
CA THR A 92 4.07 -24.54 29.47
C THR A 92 4.97 -24.71 30.70
N ILE A 93 6.19 -25.21 30.53
CA ILE A 93 7.17 -25.42 31.61
C ILE A 93 7.63 -24.08 32.18
N LEU A 94 7.98 -23.10 31.33
CA LEU A 94 8.36 -21.74 31.74
C LEU A 94 7.26 -21.08 32.60
N VAL A 95 6.03 -21.10 32.11
CA VAL A 95 4.87 -20.51 32.79
C VAL A 95 4.55 -21.25 34.08
N GLN A 96 4.51 -22.59 34.07
CA GLN A 96 4.25 -23.37 35.27
C GLN A 96 5.34 -23.14 36.33
N LYS A 97 6.61 -23.02 35.96
CA LYS A 97 7.70 -22.76 36.92
C LYS A 97 7.67 -21.35 37.52
N ALA A 98 7.23 -20.34 36.77
CA ALA A 98 6.98 -19.00 37.34
C ALA A 98 5.83 -19.04 38.36
N VAL A 99 4.75 -19.75 38.05
CA VAL A 99 3.58 -19.95 38.93
C VAL A 99 3.92 -20.81 40.16
N ASP A 100 4.72 -21.88 40.00
CA ASP A 100 5.22 -22.71 41.11
C ASP A 100 6.02 -21.86 42.13
N LYS A 101 6.81 -20.89 41.64
CA LYS A 101 7.71 -20.08 42.46
C LYS A 101 7.05 -18.85 43.09
N TRP A 102 6.11 -18.20 42.39
CA TRP A 102 5.54 -16.91 42.79
C TRP A 102 4.00 -16.86 42.77
N GLY A 103 3.33 -18.00 42.60
CA GLY A 103 1.87 -18.16 42.69
C GLY A 103 1.06 -17.72 41.46
N LYS A 104 1.63 -16.91 40.56
CA LYS A 104 0.94 -16.32 39.41
C LYS A 104 1.86 -15.95 38.25
N LEU A 105 1.27 -15.56 37.13
CA LEU A 105 1.89 -14.86 36.01
C LEU A 105 1.06 -13.61 35.65
N ASP A 106 1.65 -12.42 35.65
CA ASP A 106 0.97 -11.18 35.23
C ASP A 106 1.40 -10.72 33.81
N ILE A 107 2.65 -10.96 33.43
CA ILE A 107 3.28 -10.41 32.22
C ILE A 107 3.97 -11.54 31.42
N PHE A 108 3.86 -11.52 30.10
CA PHE A 108 4.62 -12.39 29.21
C PHE A 108 5.31 -11.62 28.09
N VAL A 109 6.58 -11.92 27.81
CA VAL A 109 7.34 -11.30 26.73
C VAL A 109 7.93 -12.36 25.79
N ALA A 110 7.31 -12.47 24.61
CA ALA A 110 7.79 -13.30 23.51
C ALA A 110 8.88 -12.56 22.74
N ASN A 111 10.12 -12.69 23.23
CA ASN A 111 11.32 -12.03 22.72
C ASN A 111 12.25 -12.96 21.91
N ALA A 112 12.15 -14.28 22.05
CA ALA A 112 13.08 -15.21 21.40
C ALA A 112 12.97 -15.12 19.87
N GLY A 113 14.13 -15.16 19.20
CA GLY A 113 14.20 -15.10 17.75
C GLY A 113 15.62 -15.11 17.21
N VAL A 114 15.74 -15.49 15.95
CA VAL A 114 16.97 -15.51 15.15
C VAL A 114 16.82 -14.66 13.88
N PHE A 115 17.94 -14.19 13.37
CA PHE A 115 18.07 -13.53 12.07
C PHE A 115 19.46 -13.78 11.50
N GLU A 116 19.56 -14.09 10.20
CA GLU A 116 20.81 -14.33 9.49
C GLU A 116 20.67 -13.71 8.08
N PRO A 117 21.46 -12.69 7.68
CA PRO A 117 21.27 -12.01 6.40
C PRO A 117 21.52 -12.93 5.20
N ALA A 118 20.49 -13.19 4.39
CA ALA A 118 20.55 -14.15 3.27
C ALA A 118 19.90 -13.61 1.98
N GLU A 119 20.58 -13.78 0.85
CA GLU A 119 20.08 -13.44 -0.49
C GLU A 119 18.96 -14.41 -0.92
N PHE A 120 17.84 -13.89 -1.42
CA PHE A 120 16.63 -14.68 -1.68
C PHE A 120 16.82 -15.84 -2.66
N LEU A 121 17.65 -15.65 -3.70
CA LEU A 121 17.88 -16.67 -4.73
C LEU A 121 18.79 -17.83 -4.28
N THR A 122 19.44 -17.68 -3.13
CA THR A 122 20.34 -18.69 -2.53
C THR A 122 19.99 -18.91 -1.05
N LEU A 123 18.74 -18.66 -0.68
CA LEU A 123 18.24 -18.87 0.68
C LEU A 123 18.13 -20.37 0.95
N ASP A 124 18.86 -20.85 1.94
CA ASP A 124 18.79 -22.22 2.42
C ASP A 124 17.38 -22.53 3.00
N PRO A 125 16.68 -23.58 2.54
CA PRO A 125 15.43 -24.04 3.14
C PRO A 125 15.55 -24.33 4.64
N GLU A 126 16.68 -24.87 5.13
CA GLU A 126 16.87 -25.12 6.56
C GLU A 126 16.93 -23.81 7.36
N LEU A 127 17.55 -22.76 6.82
CA LEU A 127 17.53 -21.42 7.44
C LEU A 127 16.12 -20.82 7.45
N PHE A 128 15.35 -21.00 6.37
CA PHE A 128 13.95 -20.56 6.33
C PHE A 128 13.11 -21.27 7.40
N ASP A 129 13.10 -22.60 7.42
CA ASP A 129 12.31 -23.39 8.36
C ASP A 129 12.74 -23.13 9.81
N ARG A 130 14.05 -23.12 10.10
CA ARG A 130 14.60 -22.77 11.43
C ARG A 130 14.11 -21.39 11.90
N THR A 131 14.06 -20.41 11.00
CA THR A 131 13.55 -19.07 11.35
C THR A 131 12.05 -19.08 11.63
N VAL A 132 11.24 -19.78 10.83
CA VAL A 132 9.78 -19.89 11.05
C VAL A 132 9.48 -20.62 12.37
N GLN A 133 10.16 -21.73 12.64
CA GLN A 133 9.95 -22.52 13.86
C GLN A 133 10.31 -21.71 15.13
N ILE A 134 11.42 -20.97 15.13
CA ILE A 134 11.82 -20.18 16.30
C ILE A 134 10.97 -18.90 16.42
N ASN A 135 10.92 -18.07 15.37
CA ASN A 135 10.40 -16.71 15.46
C ASN A 135 8.87 -16.64 15.50
N LEU A 136 8.17 -17.57 14.82
CA LEU A 136 6.71 -17.56 14.70
C LEU A 136 6.07 -18.66 15.53
N ASN A 137 6.47 -19.92 15.34
CA ASN A 137 5.85 -21.04 16.06
C ASN A 137 6.21 -21.00 17.55
N GLY A 138 7.48 -20.74 17.90
CA GLY A 138 7.90 -20.58 19.29
C GLY A 138 7.26 -19.38 19.99
N ALA A 139 7.06 -18.27 19.28
CA ALA A 139 6.25 -17.16 19.78
C ALA A 139 4.79 -17.59 20.04
N PHE A 140 4.16 -18.27 19.08
CA PHE A 140 2.78 -18.77 19.21
C PHE A 140 2.60 -19.73 20.38
N TYR A 141 3.44 -20.76 20.53
CA TYR A 141 3.32 -21.73 21.62
C TYR A 141 3.49 -21.09 23.00
N THR A 142 4.48 -20.20 23.13
CA THR A 142 4.81 -19.57 24.42
C THR A 142 3.77 -18.51 24.82
N MET A 143 3.31 -17.69 23.88
CA MET A 143 2.17 -16.79 24.07
C MET A 143 0.88 -17.54 24.44
N GLN A 144 0.60 -18.69 23.80
CA GLN A 144 -0.59 -19.50 24.09
C GLN A 144 -0.53 -20.10 25.49
N ALA A 145 0.64 -20.57 25.95
CA ALA A 145 0.82 -21.08 27.31
C ALA A 145 0.58 -19.99 28.36
N ALA A 146 1.09 -18.77 28.13
CA ALA A 146 0.85 -17.62 29.00
C ALA A 146 -0.64 -17.23 29.05
N ALA A 147 -1.29 -17.11 27.89
CA ALA A 147 -2.71 -16.79 27.79
C ALA A 147 -3.58 -17.82 28.55
N LYS A 148 -3.31 -19.12 28.37
CA LYS A 148 -4.00 -20.21 29.10
C LYS A 148 -3.90 -20.04 30.62
N GLN A 149 -2.74 -19.66 31.14
CA GLN A 149 -2.56 -19.43 32.57
C GLN A 149 -3.21 -18.13 33.06
N MET A 150 -3.13 -17.03 32.30
CA MET A 150 -3.78 -15.76 32.65
C MET A 150 -5.31 -15.91 32.73
N VAL A 151 -5.93 -16.60 31.76
CA VAL A 151 -7.38 -16.93 31.80
C VAL A 151 -7.72 -17.82 33.00
N LYS A 152 -6.90 -18.84 33.28
CA LYS A 152 -7.07 -19.72 34.46
C LYS A 152 -6.97 -18.98 35.80
N GLN A 153 -6.25 -17.87 35.87
CA GLN A 153 -6.14 -17.01 37.06
C GLN A 153 -7.28 -15.99 37.19
N GLY A 154 -7.95 -15.64 36.08
CA GLY A 154 -9.13 -14.77 36.08
C GLY A 154 -8.90 -13.29 36.40
N HIS A 155 -7.65 -12.81 36.45
CA HIS A 155 -7.30 -11.43 36.80
C HIS A 155 -6.64 -10.63 35.65
N GLY A 156 -6.76 -11.10 34.41
CA GLY A 156 -6.12 -10.47 33.24
C GLY A 156 -4.60 -10.61 33.19
N GLY A 157 -3.96 -9.77 32.39
CA GLY A 157 -2.49 -9.70 32.25
C GLY A 157 -2.02 -8.92 31.02
N SER A 158 -0.72 -8.93 30.76
CA SER A 158 -0.11 -8.28 29.57
C SER A 158 0.80 -9.25 28.79
N ILE A 159 0.54 -9.41 27.50
CA ILE A 159 1.34 -10.23 26.57
C ILE A 159 2.01 -9.31 25.54
N ILE A 160 3.34 -9.34 25.48
CA ILE A 160 4.16 -8.45 24.64
C ILE A 160 4.93 -9.29 23.62
N GLY A 161 4.69 -9.05 22.34
CA GLY A 161 5.46 -9.63 21.24
C GLY A 161 6.58 -8.71 20.77
N ILE A 162 7.82 -9.21 20.70
CA ILE A 162 8.92 -8.47 20.05
C ILE A 162 8.92 -8.78 18.55
N SER A 163 8.30 -7.88 17.78
CA SER A 163 8.26 -7.91 16.32
C SER A 163 9.53 -7.25 15.74
N SER A 164 9.40 -6.41 14.71
CA SER A 164 10.46 -5.58 14.10
C SER A 164 9.80 -4.53 13.20
N ILE A 165 10.48 -3.42 12.88
CA ILE A 165 10.08 -2.60 11.72
C ILE A 165 10.03 -3.43 10.41
N SER A 166 10.80 -4.52 10.34
CA SER A 166 10.77 -5.51 9.25
C SER A 166 9.42 -6.22 9.06
N ALA A 167 8.45 -6.02 9.96
CA ALA A 167 7.06 -6.46 9.82
C ALA A 167 6.20 -5.49 8.99
N LEU A 168 6.62 -4.23 8.86
CA LEU A 168 5.96 -3.17 8.09
C LEU A 168 6.66 -2.88 6.76
N VAL A 169 8.00 -2.99 6.73
CA VAL A 169 8.82 -2.76 5.53
C VAL A 169 9.69 -3.98 5.21
N GLY A 170 9.77 -4.35 3.93
CA GLY A 170 10.55 -5.50 3.47
C GLY A 170 12.07 -5.25 3.47
N GLY A 171 12.85 -6.20 3.98
CA GLY A 171 14.31 -6.21 3.86
C GLY A 171 14.79 -7.21 2.81
N GLY A 172 15.63 -6.76 1.85
CA GLY A 172 16.10 -7.61 0.74
C GLY A 172 16.88 -8.87 1.15
N LEU A 173 17.58 -8.81 2.29
CA LEU A 173 18.30 -9.94 2.90
C LEU A 173 17.52 -10.62 4.05
N GLN A 174 16.22 -10.36 4.15
CA GLN A 174 15.37 -10.71 5.30
C GLN A 174 14.13 -11.51 4.89
N THR A 175 14.14 -12.16 3.73
CA THR A 175 12.96 -12.84 3.15
C THR A 175 12.41 -14.01 3.98
N HIS A 176 13.24 -14.66 4.78
CA HIS A 176 12.83 -15.63 5.80
C HIS A 176 12.37 -14.96 7.11
N TYR A 177 12.92 -13.79 7.45
CA TYR A 177 12.71 -13.11 8.74
C TYR A 177 11.48 -12.19 8.75
N THR A 178 11.32 -11.32 7.75
CA THR A 178 10.19 -10.38 7.60
C THR A 178 8.84 -11.08 7.76
N PRO A 179 8.55 -12.22 7.09
CA PRO A 179 7.27 -12.91 7.24
C PRO A 179 7.01 -13.39 8.68
N THR A 180 8.04 -13.83 9.41
CA THR A 180 7.87 -14.27 10.81
C THR A 180 7.51 -13.11 11.73
N LYS A 181 8.13 -11.94 11.57
CA LYS A 181 7.82 -10.76 12.40
C LYS A 181 6.47 -10.13 12.03
N ALA A 182 6.06 -10.18 10.77
CA ALA A 182 4.69 -9.86 10.35
C ALA A 182 3.66 -10.87 10.92
N GLY A 183 4.00 -12.15 10.96
CA GLY A 183 3.19 -13.19 11.61
C GLY A 183 3.00 -12.95 13.11
N VAL A 184 4.07 -12.64 13.84
CA VAL A 184 4.00 -12.27 15.28
C VAL A 184 3.14 -11.02 15.52
N LEU A 185 3.23 -10.04 14.62
CA LEU A 185 2.44 -8.80 14.68
C LEU A 185 0.93 -9.08 14.49
N SER A 186 0.58 -9.85 13.46
CA SER A 186 -0.80 -10.25 13.18
C SER A 186 -1.38 -11.21 14.24
N LEU A 187 -0.55 -12.10 14.80
CA LEU A 187 -0.89 -12.93 15.94
C LEU A 187 -1.26 -12.10 17.17
N ILE A 188 -0.45 -11.10 17.52
CA ILE A 188 -0.73 -10.19 18.64
C ILE A 188 -2.07 -9.47 18.45
N GLN A 189 -2.36 -8.97 17.25
CA GLN A 189 -3.64 -8.32 16.93
C GLN A 189 -4.82 -9.29 17.05
N SER A 190 -4.64 -10.53 16.61
CA SER A 190 -5.66 -11.59 16.73
C SER A 190 -5.90 -11.99 18.20
N MET A 191 -4.82 -12.07 18.99
CA MET A 191 -4.90 -12.33 20.44
C MET A 191 -5.56 -11.18 21.21
N ALA A 192 -5.28 -9.94 20.84
CA ALA A 192 -5.89 -8.76 21.45
C ALA A 192 -7.42 -8.78 21.36
N ILE A 193 -7.95 -9.17 20.18
CA ILE A 193 -9.38 -9.35 19.94
C ILE A 193 -9.90 -10.57 20.72
N SER A 194 -9.19 -11.71 20.66
CA SER A 194 -9.65 -12.96 21.25
C SER A 194 -9.64 -12.98 22.79
N LEU A 195 -8.72 -12.25 23.42
CA LEU A 195 -8.45 -12.30 24.86
C LEU A 195 -8.80 -11.00 25.61
N GLY A 196 -9.18 -9.93 24.91
CA GLY A 196 -9.56 -8.66 25.54
C GLY A 196 -10.73 -8.80 26.53
N LYS A 197 -11.67 -9.73 26.27
CA LYS A 197 -12.77 -10.08 27.18
C LYS A 197 -12.33 -10.72 28.51
N GLU A 198 -11.11 -11.26 28.55
CA GLU A 198 -10.47 -11.85 29.73
C GLU A 198 -9.57 -10.84 30.47
N ASN A 199 -9.64 -9.56 30.09
CA ASN A 199 -8.76 -8.47 30.52
C ASN A 199 -7.25 -8.73 30.24
N ILE A 200 -6.93 -9.46 29.17
CA ILE A 200 -5.55 -9.72 28.74
C ILE A 200 -5.20 -8.79 27.58
N ARG A 201 -4.27 -7.86 27.83
CA ARG A 201 -3.79 -6.89 26.83
C ARG A 201 -2.67 -7.51 26.01
N CYS A 202 -2.84 -7.62 24.69
CA CYS A 202 -1.83 -8.19 23.78
C CYS A 202 -1.27 -7.08 22.89
N ASN A 203 0.03 -6.79 22.96
CA ASN A 203 0.65 -5.67 22.26
C ASN A 203 1.99 -6.05 21.62
N ALA A 204 2.39 -5.37 20.55
CA ALA A 204 3.65 -5.61 19.86
C ALA A 204 4.59 -4.40 20.02
N ILE A 205 5.88 -4.67 20.25
CA ILE A 205 6.94 -3.69 20.06
C ILE A 205 7.60 -3.98 18.73
N LEU A 206 7.89 -2.93 17.95
CA LEU A 206 8.56 -3.01 16.67
C LEU A 206 9.91 -2.27 16.77
N PRO A 207 10.99 -2.96 17.21
CA PRO A 207 12.32 -2.37 17.24
C PRO A 207 12.82 -1.99 15.83
N GLY A 208 13.55 -0.88 15.77
CA GLY A 208 14.40 -0.54 14.61
C GLY A 208 15.74 -1.27 14.63
N THR A 209 16.80 -0.60 14.19
CA THR A 209 18.16 -1.16 14.32
C THR A 209 18.63 -0.98 15.77
N ILE A 210 18.86 -2.09 16.49
CA ILE A 210 19.29 -2.12 17.89
C ILE A 210 20.62 -2.86 18.03
N LYS A 211 21.57 -2.28 18.79
CA LYS A 211 22.85 -2.89 19.13
C LYS A 211 22.62 -4.11 20.02
N THR A 212 22.85 -5.28 19.45
CA THR A 212 22.80 -6.60 20.10
C THR A 212 23.94 -7.46 19.57
N GLN A 213 24.16 -8.63 20.18
CA GLN A 213 25.14 -9.62 19.70
C GLN A 213 24.95 -9.99 18.22
N LEU A 214 23.69 -10.08 17.76
CA LEU A 214 23.31 -10.31 16.35
C LEU A 214 23.76 -9.18 15.39
N SER A 215 24.29 -8.08 15.91
CA SER A 215 24.77 -6.92 15.14
C SER A 215 26.18 -6.48 15.56
N GLU A 216 26.88 -7.22 16.42
CA GLU A 216 28.18 -6.80 16.94
C GLU A 216 29.25 -6.65 15.86
N GLU A 217 29.30 -7.57 14.88
CA GLU A 217 30.23 -7.48 13.75
C GLU A 217 29.91 -6.28 12.84
N ASP A 218 28.63 -6.00 12.66
CA ASP A 218 28.13 -4.83 11.92
C ASP A 218 28.46 -3.50 12.60
N MET A 219 28.46 -3.48 13.94
CA MET A 219 28.85 -2.32 14.75
C MET A 219 30.37 -2.14 14.82
N LYS A 220 31.16 -3.22 14.75
CA LYS A 220 32.64 -3.17 14.65
C LYS A 220 33.12 -2.63 13.29
N ASN A 221 32.27 -2.66 12.27
CA ASN A 221 32.57 -2.09 10.94
C ASN A 221 32.05 -0.64 10.83
N ASP A 222 32.92 0.35 10.99
CA ASP A 222 32.54 1.77 10.93
C ASP A 222 31.78 2.19 9.67
N VAL A 223 32.07 1.59 8.51
CA VAL A 223 31.36 1.91 7.25
C VAL A 223 29.92 1.40 7.32
N LYS A 224 29.68 0.21 7.89
CA LYS A 224 28.36 -0.38 8.05
C LYS A 224 27.58 0.28 9.21
N ARG A 225 28.25 0.57 10.32
CA ARG A 225 27.73 1.34 11.47
C ARG A 225 27.26 2.74 11.02
N ASN A 226 28.12 3.55 10.42
CA ASN A 226 27.76 4.88 9.92
C ASN A 226 26.64 4.84 8.85
N TYR A 227 26.61 3.80 8.00
CA TYR A 227 25.52 3.59 7.03
C TYR A 227 24.16 3.31 7.72
N LEU A 228 24.16 2.53 8.81
CA LEU A 228 22.97 2.25 9.59
C LEU A 228 22.51 3.50 10.36
N GLU A 229 23.42 4.19 11.05
CA GLU A 229 23.13 5.43 11.80
C GLU A 229 22.56 6.54 10.91
N ALA A 230 23.09 6.72 9.70
CA ALA A 230 22.61 7.73 8.75
C ALA A 230 21.14 7.51 8.30
N ARG A 231 20.61 6.29 8.43
CA ARG A 231 19.22 5.93 8.13
C ARG A 231 18.27 6.15 9.31
N ILE A 232 18.76 6.62 10.46
CA ILE A 232 17.98 6.82 11.68
C ILE A 232 17.92 8.33 11.95
N PRO A 233 16.73 8.96 11.99
CA PRO A 233 16.59 10.39 12.31
C PRO A 233 17.27 10.80 13.62
N MET A 234 17.21 9.95 14.66
CA MET A 234 17.94 10.15 15.93
C MET A 234 19.47 10.02 15.84
N GLY A 235 20.04 9.73 14.67
CA GLY A 235 21.49 9.78 14.40
C GLY A 235 22.34 8.69 15.09
N ARG A 236 21.71 7.69 15.72
CA ARG A 236 22.38 6.56 16.38
C ARG A 236 21.60 5.26 16.17
N VAL A 237 22.30 4.12 16.16
CA VAL A 237 21.67 2.81 16.39
C VAL A 237 21.18 2.77 17.85
N GLY A 238 19.96 2.28 18.07
CA GLY A 238 19.39 2.16 19.41
C GLY A 238 20.14 1.13 20.26
N ASP A 239 20.07 1.27 21.57
CA ASP A 239 20.65 0.37 22.55
C ASP A 239 19.53 -0.50 23.15
N THR A 240 19.84 -1.69 23.70
CA THR A 240 18.81 -2.61 24.21
C THR A 240 17.91 -1.99 25.29
N LYS A 241 18.43 -1.00 26.04
CA LYS A 241 17.71 -0.21 27.04
C LYS A 241 16.63 0.69 26.44
N ASP A 242 16.74 1.12 25.17
CA ASP A 242 15.70 1.89 24.49
C ASP A 242 14.42 1.07 24.27
N ILE A 243 14.51 -0.28 24.25
CA ILE A 243 13.36 -1.18 24.14
C ILE A 243 12.76 -1.54 25.51
N ALA A 244 13.55 -1.47 26.59
CA ALA A 244 13.11 -1.79 27.94
C ALA A 244 12.04 -0.82 28.47
N GLY A 245 12.15 0.49 28.16
CA GLY A 245 11.14 1.49 28.50
C GLY A 245 9.77 1.23 27.86
N PRO A 246 9.68 1.05 26.53
CA PRO A 246 8.47 0.60 25.83
C PRO A 246 7.88 -0.71 26.40
N ALA A 247 8.72 -1.68 26.77
CA ALA A 247 8.27 -2.92 27.40
C ALA A 247 7.72 -2.73 28.82
N LEU A 248 8.28 -1.79 29.60
CA LEU A 248 7.78 -1.38 30.91
C LEU A 248 6.42 -0.67 30.80
N PHE A 249 6.29 0.25 29.85
CA PHE A 249 5.03 0.94 29.55
C PHE A 249 3.90 -0.05 29.22
N LEU A 250 4.15 -0.99 28.28
CA LEU A 250 3.15 -2.00 27.88
C LEU A 250 2.84 -3.03 28.98
N ALA A 251 3.80 -3.36 29.85
CA ALA A 251 3.56 -4.25 30.98
C ALA A 251 2.68 -3.60 32.05
N SER A 252 2.86 -2.30 32.30
CA SER A 252 2.09 -1.57 33.31
C SER A 252 0.61 -1.44 32.96
N GLU A 253 -0.25 -1.98 33.83
CA GLU A 253 -1.69 -1.76 33.81
C GLU A 253 -2.06 -0.31 34.11
N GLU A 254 -1.25 0.44 34.86
CA GLU A 254 -1.49 1.85 35.20
C GLU A 254 -1.17 2.78 34.03
N LEU A 255 -0.06 2.54 33.32
CA LEU A 255 0.39 3.41 32.24
C LEU A 255 -0.28 3.11 30.88
N SER A 256 -0.66 1.85 30.62
CA SER A 256 -1.23 1.44 29.32
C SER A 256 -2.55 0.63 29.41
N PRO A 257 -3.50 0.95 30.32
CA PRO A 257 -4.70 0.14 30.58
C PRO A 257 -5.56 -0.10 29.32
N TYR A 258 -5.61 0.88 28.42
CA TYR A 258 -6.41 0.82 27.20
C TYR A 258 -5.58 0.54 25.92
N CYS A 259 -4.29 0.22 26.06
CA CYS A 259 -3.47 -0.26 24.95
C CYS A 259 -3.67 -1.76 24.77
N ASN A 260 -4.38 -2.15 23.71
CA ASN A 260 -4.56 -3.53 23.30
C ASN A 260 -4.52 -3.61 21.76
N GLY A 261 -3.79 -4.58 21.20
CA GLY A 261 -3.55 -4.73 19.76
C GLY A 261 -2.56 -3.73 19.16
N THR A 262 -1.85 -2.93 19.98
CA THR A 262 -1.03 -1.82 19.48
C THR A 262 0.29 -2.26 18.84
N GLN A 263 0.83 -1.40 17.98
CA GLN A 263 2.07 -1.60 17.23
C GLN A 263 3.07 -0.51 17.63
N LEU A 264 3.76 -0.70 18.76
CA LEU A 264 4.62 0.32 19.34
C LEU A 264 5.98 0.35 18.63
N LEU A 265 6.11 1.27 17.66
CA LEU A 265 7.38 1.57 17.00
C LEU A 265 8.41 2.09 18.00
N SER A 266 9.63 1.53 17.96
CA SER A 266 10.76 1.93 18.78
C SER A 266 12.04 1.84 17.96
N ASP A 267 12.17 2.75 17.00
CA ASP A 267 13.10 2.64 15.87
C ASP A 267 14.02 3.85 15.66
N GLY A 268 13.81 4.94 16.41
CA GLY A 268 14.53 6.19 16.24
C GLY A 268 14.05 7.06 15.06
N GLY A 269 12.85 6.79 14.53
CA GLY A 269 12.19 7.54 13.46
C GLY A 269 12.31 6.94 12.06
N ILE A 270 12.90 5.75 11.91
CA ILE A 270 13.16 5.10 10.59
C ILE A 270 11.87 5.01 9.76
N MET A 271 10.75 4.66 10.39
CA MET A 271 9.43 4.48 9.75
C MET A 271 8.64 5.79 9.59
N ALA A 272 9.18 6.93 9.99
CA ALA A 272 8.56 8.26 9.87
C ALA A 272 9.33 9.23 8.95
N ASP A 273 10.52 8.84 8.46
CA ASP A 273 11.35 9.62 7.55
C ASP A 273 11.05 9.25 6.09
N GLU A 274 9.99 9.85 5.54
CA GLU A 274 9.60 9.65 4.13
C GLU A 274 10.52 10.41 3.14
N GLU A 275 11.34 11.36 3.61
CA GLU A 275 12.10 12.26 2.73
C GLU A 275 13.55 11.81 2.46
N ARG A 276 14.21 11.03 3.34
CA ARG A 276 15.64 10.72 3.14
C ARG A 276 15.91 9.69 2.03
N PRO A 277 16.60 10.06 0.93
CA PRO A 277 17.07 9.09 -0.04
C PRO A 277 18.17 8.22 0.57
N ALA A 278 18.06 6.90 0.39
CA ALA A 278 19.01 5.92 0.95
C ALA A 278 20.48 6.29 0.65
N PRO A 279 21.42 6.08 1.61
CA PRO A 279 22.81 6.49 1.45
C PRO A 279 23.43 5.90 0.18
N LYS A 280 23.82 6.78 -0.75
CA LYS A 280 24.37 6.39 -2.06
C LYS A 280 25.66 5.60 -1.85
N LYS A 281 25.66 4.29 -2.14
CA LYS A 281 26.86 3.43 -2.11
C LYS A 281 28.04 4.19 -2.75
N PRO A 282 29.21 4.27 -2.09
CA PRO A 282 30.34 5.05 -2.61
C PRO A 282 30.79 4.47 -3.95
N ARG A 283 30.40 5.13 -5.04
CA ARG A 283 30.79 4.74 -6.40
C ARG A 283 32.28 5.01 -6.54
N ASN A 284 33.09 3.96 -6.40
CA ASN A 284 34.53 4.03 -6.55
C ASN A 284 34.86 4.62 -7.93
N ARG A 285 35.35 5.87 -7.94
CA ARG A 285 35.50 6.66 -9.17
C ARG A 285 36.74 6.22 -9.92
N GLN A 286 36.58 5.32 -10.87
CA GLN A 286 37.51 5.24 -12.00
C GLN A 286 37.64 6.65 -12.63
N SER A 287 38.86 7.02 -12.97
CA SER A 287 39.20 8.40 -13.35
C SER A 287 38.57 8.81 -14.68
N ARG A 288 38.34 10.13 -14.87
CA ARG A 288 37.62 10.69 -16.04
C ARG A 288 38.44 10.61 -17.34
N GLY A 289 38.54 9.42 -17.94
CA GLY A 289 38.98 9.23 -19.32
C GLY A 289 37.81 9.33 -20.31
N LYS A 290 37.61 10.46 -20.99
CA LYS A 290 36.66 10.54 -22.12
C LYS A 290 37.24 9.80 -23.32
N GLY A 291 36.71 8.63 -23.65
CA GLY A 291 37.01 7.95 -24.91
C GLY A 291 36.56 8.78 -26.12
N LEU A 292 37.49 9.18 -26.99
CA LEU A 292 37.15 9.83 -28.27
C LEU A 292 36.61 8.78 -29.25
N ARG A 293 35.53 9.10 -30.00
CA ARG A 293 35.15 8.34 -31.20
C ARG A 293 36.27 8.49 -32.24
N LYS A 294 36.85 7.36 -32.68
CA LYS A 294 38.02 7.30 -33.60
C LYS A 294 37.72 6.72 -35.00
N THR A 295 36.46 6.39 -35.31
CA THR A 295 36.09 5.57 -36.47
C THR A 295 35.82 6.34 -37.77
N THR A 296 35.32 7.59 -37.70
CA THR A 296 34.92 8.39 -38.88
C THR A 296 35.95 9.47 -39.26
N GLY A 297 35.76 10.14 -40.41
CA GLY A 297 36.60 11.24 -40.87
C GLY A 297 37.90 10.88 -41.58
N CYS A 298 38.73 11.88 -41.84
CA CYS A 298 39.95 11.72 -42.63
C CYS A 298 40.98 10.82 -41.92
N ILE A 299 41.75 10.07 -42.72
CA ILE A 299 42.75 9.11 -42.25
C ILE A 299 43.81 9.82 -41.38
N THR A 300 44.19 11.03 -41.78
CA THR A 300 45.17 11.87 -41.06
C THR A 300 44.70 12.21 -39.64
N CYS A 301 43.43 12.58 -39.44
CA CYS A 301 42.88 12.84 -38.11
C CYS A 301 42.73 11.56 -37.28
N ARG A 302 42.28 10.45 -37.90
CA ARG A 302 42.16 9.15 -37.22
C ARG A 302 43.50 8.62 -36.72
N ARG A 303 44.56 8.68 -37.55
CA ARG A 303 45.94 8.33 -37.17
C ARG A 303 46.48 9.24 -36.06
N ARG A 304 46.23 10.54 -36.13
CA ARG A 304 46.57 11.52 -35.06
C ARG A 304 45.64 11.45 -33.84
N HIS A 305 44.69 10.51 -33.81
CA HIS A 305 43.73 10.28 -32.71
C HIS A 305 42.90 11.50 -32.28
N VAL A 306 42.66 12.44 -33.21
CA VAL A 306 41.86 13.65 -32.99
C VAL A 306 40.54 13.57 -33.76
N LYS A 307 39.44 14.06 -33.16
CA LYS A 307 38.14 14.15 -33.86
C LYS A 307 38.29 15.00 -35.13
N CYS A 308 37.83 14.46 -36.26
CA CYS A 308 37.74 15.16 -37.53
C CYS A 308 36.42 15.96 -37.63
N ASP A 309 36.44 17.04 -38.41
CA ASP A 309 35.28 17.84 -38.82
C ASP A 309 34.72 17.44 -40.20
N GLU A 310 35.37 16.48 -40.88
CA GLU A 310 34.92 15.76 -42.09
C GLU A 310 34.69 16.61 -43.37
N ASN A 311 34.95 17.92 -43.30
CA ASN A 311 34.96 18.82 -44.46
C ASN A 311 35.92 18.38 -45.57
N ARG A 312 35.51 18.55 -46.84
CA ARG A 312 36.27 18.21 -48.05
C ARG A 312 36.57 19.47 -48.88
N PRO A 313 37.68 19.53 -49.63
CA PRO A 313 38.73 18.51 -49.75
C PRO A 313 39.61 18.36 -48.50
N HIS A 314 39.62 19.35 -47.60
CA HIS A 314 40.46 19.34 -46.40
C HIS A 314 39.67 19.71 -45.15
N CYS A 315 39.82 18.90 -44.09
CA CYS A 315 39.24 19.21 -42.79
C CYS A 315 40.03 20.31 -42.07
N ASP A 316 39.32 21.11 -41.30
CA ASP A 316 39.81 22.31 -40.63
C ASP A 316 40.95 21.98 -39.65
N ARG A 317 40.92 20.79 -39.04
CA ARG A 317 41.95 20.29 -38.11
C ARG A 317 43.23 19.78 -38.78
N CYS A 318 43.17 19.44 -40.06
CA CYS A 318 44.35 19.19 -40.89
C CYS A 318 44.90 20.52 -41.43
N ARG A 319 44.04 21.41 -41.93
CA ARG A 319 44.39 22.75 -42.40
C ARG A 319 45.13 23.57 -41.33
N LYS A 320 44.57 23.68 -40.12
CA LYS A 320 45.17 24.40 -38.99
C LYS A 320 46.43 23.75 -38.42
N GLY A 321 46.67 22.47 -38.71
CA GLY A 321 47.91 21.76 -38.36
C GLY A 321 48.94 21.69 -39.50
N ASN A 322 48.66 22.34 -40.64
CA ASN A 322 49.40 22.23 -41.89
C ASN A 322 49.72 20.76 -42.30
N GLN A 323 48.72 19.89 -42.22
CA GLN A 323 48.82 18.46 -42.53
C GLN A 323 48.00 18.09 -43.77
N THR A 324 48.52 17.23 -44.64
CA THR A 324 47.77 16.67 -45.78
C THR A 324 46.53 15.92 -45.31
N CYS A 325 45.34 16.35 -45.75
CA CYS A 325 44.07 15.75 -45.36
C CYS A 325 43.63 14.67 -46.34
N ILE A 326 43.72 13.40 -45.95
CA ILE A 326 43.45 12.26 -46.83
C ILE A 326 42.11 11.59 -46.43
N TYR A 327 41.18 11.52 -47.38
CA TYR A 327 39.98 10.68 -47.29
C TYR A 327 40.18 9.40 -48.11
N ALA A 328 39.43 8.34 -47.81
CA ALA A 328 39.37 7.17 -48.67
C ALA A 328 38.47 7.46 -49.89
N ASP A 329 38.88 6.98 -51.05
CA ASP A 329 38.12 7.07 -52.30
C ASP A 329 37.07 5.96 -52.38
N PRO A 330 35.79 6.24 -52.64
CA PRO A 330 34.75 5.22 -52.82
C PRO A 330 34.92 4.31 -54.04
N HIS A 331 35.73 4.69 -55.05
CA HIS A 331 35.75 4.03 -56.37
C HIS A 331 37.07 3.32 -56.73
N ALA A 332 38.01 3.19 -55.80
CA ALA A 332 39.24 2.42 -56.02
C ALA A 332 38.96 0.89 -55.96
N ALA A 333 39.00 0.22 -57.11
CA ALA A 333 38.73 -1.22 -57.24
C ALA A 333 39.84 -2.12 -56.65
N GLN A 334 39.47 -3.37 -56.31
CA GLN A 334 40.35 -4.38 -55.71
C GLN A 334 41.33 -5.02 -56.71
N PRO A 335 42.48 -5.51 -56.22
CA PRO A 335 43.15 -6.70 -56.74
C PRO A 335 42.87 -7.95 -55.89
N GLN A 336 42.98 -9.13 -56.50
CA GLN A 336 42.67 -10.44 -55.90
C GLN A 336 43.83 -11.05 -55.10
N SER A 337 43.54 -12.04 -54.25
CA SER A 337 44.51 -12.83 -53.50
C SER A 337 45.19 -13.93 -54.34
N PRO A 338 46.49 -14.16 -54.13
CA PRO A 338 46.98 -15.54 -54.03
C PRO A 338 47.87 -15.79 -52.79
N GLN A 339 48.49 -16.96 -52.72
CA GLN A 339 49.07 -17.58 -51.51
C GLN A 339 50.60 -17.42 -51.38
N ALA A 340 51.09 -17.45 -50.13
CA ALA A 340 52.32 -18.09 -49.62
C ALA A 340 53.76 -17.82 -50.19
N ALA A 341 54.73 -18.04 -49.29
CA ALA A 341 56.12 -18.52 -49.51
C ALA A 341 57.31 -17.56 -49.85
N SER A 342 58.13 -17.30 -48.81
CA SER A 342 59.61 -17.49 -48.72
C SER A 342 60.69 -16.73 -49.58
N ARG A 343 61.54 -15.98 -48.84
CA ARG A 343 63.04 -15.99 -48.79
C ARG A 343 63.96 -15.41 -49.92
N GLN A 344 64.73 -14.37 -49.54
CA GLN A 344 66.18 -14.11 -49.82
C GLN A 344 66.62 -13.77 -51.28
N PRO A 345 67.90 -13.36 -51.61
CA PRO A 345 69.16 -13.32 -50.82
C PRO A 345 70.14 -12.09 -50.92
N SER A 346 71.12 -12.06 -49.99
CA SER A 346 72.57 -11.68 -50.08
C SER A 346 73.17 -10.32 -50.58
N ALA A 347 74.00 -9.70 -49.69
CA ALA A 347 75.38 -9.16 -49.90
C ALA A 347 75.63 -7.80 -50.63
N PRO A 348 76.82 -7.12 -50.47
CA PRO A 348 77.78 -7.03 -49.33
C PRO A 348 78.37 -5.60 -49.04
N LEU A 349 79.34 -5.51 -48.09
CA LEU A 349 80.29 -4.40 -47.77
C LEU A 349 79.73 -3.17 -46.98
N SER A 350 80.49 -2.44 -46.14
CA SER A 350 81.92 -2.52 -45.72
C SER A 350 82.12 -2.22 -44.20
N GLU A 351 83.36 -2.34 -43.70
CA GLU A 351 83.72 -2.25 -42.27
C GLU A 351 83.99 -0.83 -41.72
N SER A 352 83.86 -0.63 -40.40
CA SER A 352 84.85 0.17 -39.65
C SER A 352 84.95 -0.17 -38.14
N ARG A 353 86.18 -0.47 -37.70
CA ARG A 353 86.76 -0.37 -36.34
C ARG A 353 85.95 -0.85 -35.12
N GLN A 354 86.13 -2.13 -34.81
CA GLN A 354 86.79 -2.64 -33.59
C GLN A 354 86.90 -1.68 -32.37
N ARG A 355 86.41 -2.13 -31.20
CA ARG A 355 87.21 -2.19 -29.95
C ARG A 355 86.54 -3.09 -28.88
N ARG A 356 87.18 -4.24 -28.58
CA ARG A 356 86.89 -5.19 -27.48
C ARG A 356 85.50 -5.88 -27.58
N LEU A 357 85.35 -7.21 -27.78
CA LEU A 357 86.11 -8.40 -27.34
C LEU A 357 86.24 -8.50 -25.80
N SER A 358 85.93 -9.63 -25.16
CA SER A 358 85.62 -10.99 -25.69
C SER A 358 84.70 -11.78 -24.76
N ASP A 359 83.95 -12.72 -25.34
CA ASP A 359 83.33 -13.83 -24.61
C ASP A 359 84.37 -14.69 -23.87
N LEU A 360 83.94 -15.37 -22.81
CA LEU A 360 84.52 -16.64 -22.38
C LEU A 360 83.38 -17.58 -21.92
N GLN A 361 83.52 -18.86 -22.23
CA GLN A 361 82.49 -19.88 -22.03
C GLN A 361 82.70 -20.69 -20.74
N GLN A 362 81.71 -21.52 -20.42
CA GLN A 362 81.79 -22.71 -19.54
C GLN A 362 81.87 -22.44 -18.03
N GLY A 363 81.14 -23.22 -17.23
CA GLY A 363 81.22 -23.18 -15.75
C GLY A 363 79.94 -23.58 -15.01
N ALA A 364 79.85 -24.85 -14.62
CA ALA A 364 79.01 -25.36 -13.52
C ALA A 364 79.88 -26.37 -12.74
N PRO A 365 79.57 -26.78 -11.47
CA PRO A 365 78.33 -26.59 -10.71
C PRO A 365 78.58 -26.15 -9.23
N SER A 366 77.68 -26.56 -8.31
CA SER A 366 77.84 -26.75 -6.84
C SER A 366 77.03 -25.84 -5.90
N VAL A 367 76.74 -26.36 -4.69
CA VAL A 367 75.88 -25.80 -3.61
C VAL A 367 76.42 -26.28 -2.26
N PRO A 368 76.53 -25.41 -1.22
CA PRO A 368 76.04 -25.81 0.10
C PRO A 368 75.46 -24.69 1.00
N ALA A 369 74.24 -24.95 1.50
CA ALA A 369 73.77 -24.86 2.90
C ALA A 369 74.33 -23.85 3.96
N TRP A 370 73.37 -23.17 4.64
CA TRP A 370 73.32 -22.86 6.10
C TRP A 370 74.37 -21.87 6.66
N PRO A 371 74.34 -21.45 7.96
CA PRO A 371 73.37 -21.65 9.06
C PRO A 371 72.65 -20.32 9.46
N ASN A 372 72.05 -20.03 10.64
CA ASN A 372 71.86 -20.73 11.93
C ASN A 372 70.61 -20.21 12.69
N SER A 373 70.33 -20.72 13.90
CA SER A 373 69.48 -20.12 14.96
C SER A 373 70.29 -19.75 16.22
N PRO A 374 69.68 -19.15 17.26
CA PRO A 374 69.13 -19.93 18.40
C PRO A 374 67.85 -19.29 19.04
N GLU A 375 67.13 -19.82 20.04
CA GLU A 375 66.81 -21.19 20.55
C GLU A 375 65.60 -21.14 21.54
N GLN A 376 65.11 -22.31 21.98
CA GLN A 376 64.39 -22.65 23.25
C GLN A 376 63.22 -21.78 23.80
N ALA A 377 62.08 -22.31 24.30
CA ALA A 377 61.43 -23.64 24.34
C ALA A 377 59.95 -23.39 24.81
N MET A 378 58.97 -24.30 25.00
CA MET A 378 58.76 -25.77 25.01
C MET A 378 57.44 -26.08 24.23
N ILE A 379 57.03 -27.27 23.76
CA ILE A 379 56.99 -28.69 24.25
C ILE A 379 55.86 -28.96 25.28
N TYR A 380 54.92 -29.92 25.12
CA TYR A 380 54.28 -30.54 23.91
C TYR A 380 53.07 -31.44 24.34
N GLN A 381 52.20 -31.79 23.39
CA GLN A 381 51.40 -33.05 23.31
C GLN A 381 50.15 -33.25 24.22
N ALA A 382 49.41 -34.35 23.94
CA ALA A 382 48.03 -34.61 24.36
C ALA A 382 47.79 -36.09 24.72
N GLY A 383 46.67 -36.42 25.38
CA GLY A 383 46.29 -37.80 25.69
C GLY A 383 44.87 -38.00 26.27
N GLN A 384 44.38 -39.24 26.17
CA GLN A 384 43.15 -39.84 26.74
C GLN A 384 43.45 -41.35 26.97
N PRO A 385 42.59 -42.19 27.63
CA PRO A 385 41.42 -41.91 28.49
C PRO A 385 41.40 -42.70 29.85
N ALA A 386 40.38 -42.45 30.69
CA ALA A 386 39.81 -43.39 31.71
C ALA A 386 40.71 -43.78 32.93
N PRO A 387 40.24 -44.63 33.88
CA PRO A 387 39.11 -44.41 34.81
C PRO A 387 39.46 -44.68 36.32
N SER A 388 38.44 -44.80 37.19
CA SER A 388 38.43 -45.36 38.58
C SER A 388 39.02 -44.51 39.73
N ASP A 389 38.75 -44.76 41.03
CA ASP A 389 37.54 -45.20 41.79
C ASP A 389 37.84 -45.09 43.32
N THR A 390 36.82 -45.14 44.19
CA THR A 390 36.84 -45.24 45.68
C THR A 390 37.32 -44.00 46.47
N GLY A 391 36.92 -43.75 47.73
CA GLY A 391 35.99 -44.48 48.63
C GLY A 391 35.31 -43.52 49.64
N ARG A 392 34.15 -43.89 50.23
CA ARG A 392 33.97 -44.50 51.58
C ARG A 392 34.42 -43.62 52.78
N ALA A 393 33.65 -43.47 53.88
CA ALA A 393 32.29 -43.96 54.23
C ALA A 393 31.73 -43.30 55.52
N SER A 394 30.47 -43.64 55.88
CA SER A 394 29.94 -43.77 57.27
C SER A 394 29.52 -42.46 58.03
N ILE A 395 28.49 -42.42 58.91
CA ILE A 395 27.53 -43.45 59.40
C ILE A 395 26.24 -42.84 60.06
N THR A 396 25.10 -43.56 60.03
CA THR A 396 23.83 -43.40 60.85
C THR A 396 22.99 -42.09 60.79
N SER A 397 21.66 -42.06 61.01
CA SER A 397 20.60 -43.11 61.13
C SER A 397 19.14 -42.57 61.01
N LEU A 398 18.32 -43.23 60.17
CA LEU A 398 16.98 -43.87 60.42
C LEU A 398 16.04 -43.42 61.58
N PRO A 399 14.69 -43.71 61.56
CA PRO A 399 13.71 -43.91 60.46
C PRO A 399 12.32 -43.19 60.71
N PRO A 400 11.07 -43.72 60.43
CA PRO A 400 10.27 -43.34 59.24
C PRO A 400 8.72 -43.08 59.45
N GLU A 401 7.94 -43.08 58.35
CA GLU A 401 6.47 -43.38 58.24
C GLU A 401 5.42 -42.35 58.75
N ARG A 402 4.12 -42.30 58.31
CA ARG A 402 3.41 -42.64 57.04
C ARG A 402 1.95 -42.08 57.04
N ARG A 403 1.30 -42.02 55.86
CA ARG A 403 -0.19 -42.08 55.58
C ARG A 403 -1.17 -40.97 56.03
N THR A 404 -1.64 -40.19 55.04
CA THR A 404 -3.05 -40.06 54.55
C THR A 404 -4.28 -40.27 55.46
N SER A 405 -5.25 -39.33 55.42
CA SER A 405 -6.72 -39.59 55.42
C SER A 405 -7.54 -38.38 54.87
N GLN A 406 -8.77 -38.62 54.39
CA GLN A 406 -9.74 -37.60 53.90
C GLN A 406 -10.98 -37.48 54.85
N ILE A 407 -12.12 -36.95 54.35
CA ILE A 407 -13.50 -36.97 54.90
C ILE A 407 -13.86 -35.79 55.85
N SER A 408 -15.04 -35.14 55.84
CA SER A 408 -16.06 -34.83 54.77
C SER A 408 -17.15 -33.85 55.30
N LEU A 409 -17.80 -33.07 54.41
CA LEU A 409 -19.23 -32.62 54.41
C LEU A 409 -19.94 -32.09 55.70
N GLY A 410 -20.63 -30.93 55.60
CA GLY A 410 -22.01 -30.83 56.18
C GLY A 410 -22.59 -29.49 56.69
N GLN A 411 -23.59 -28.96 55.93
CA GLN A 411 -24.88 -28.37 56.38
C GLN A 411 -25.06 -26.98 57.08
N ARG A 412 -25.99 -26.19 56.48
CA ARG A 412 -27.13 -25.41 57.04
C ARG A 412 -26.95 -24.10 57.85
N ALA A 413 -27.96 -23.22 57.67
CA ALA A 413 -28.29 -21.98 58.41
C ALA A 413 -29.40 -22.28 59.48
N PRO A 414 -30.13 -21.34 60.17
CA PRO A 414 -30.39 -19.90 59.91
C PRO A 414 -30.52 -18.96 61.16
N SER A 415 -31.06 -17.73 60.99
CA SER A 415 -32.00 -16.95 61.87
C SER A 415 -31.72 -15.41 61.94
N GLN A 416 -32.68 -14.64 62.48
CA GLN A 416 -32.79 -13.15 62.46
C GLN A 416 -33.06 -12.58 63.88
N ILE A 417 -33.00 -11.24 64.06
CA ILE A 417 -33.86 -10.40 64.95
C ILE A 417 -33.69 -8.89 64.63
N ASP A 418 -34.56 -8.02 65.15
CA ASP A 418 -35.03 -6.76 64.50
C ASP A 418 -35.02 -5.46 65.38
N TYR A 419 -35.59 -4.35 64.84
CA TYR A 419 -35.94 -3.02 65.45
C TYR A 419 -34.94 -1.83 65.31
N LEU A 420 -35.34 -0.54 65.18
CA LEU A 420 -36.64 0.18 65.39
C LEU A 420 -36.90 1.34 64.35
N LEU A 421 -37.96 2.16 64.52
CA LEU A 421 -38.64 3.00 63.49
C LEU A 421 -38.62 4.54 63.68
N ASN A 422 -38.84 5.33 62.60
CA ASN A 422 -39.90 6.38 62.46
C ASN A 422 -39.91 7.12 61.09
N ALA A 423 -41.03 7.80 60.73
CA ALA A 423 -41.31 8.47 59.42
C ALA A 423 -41.92 9.90 59.58
N PRO A 424 -42.20 10.71 58.51
CA PRO A 424 -43.44 10.60 57.69
C PRO A 424 -43.33 11.04 56.18
N ILE A 425 -44.47 11.32 55.50
CA ILE A 425 -44.70 11.39 54.03
C ILE A 425 -45.44 12.70 53.61
N PRO A 426 -45.17 13.30 52.41
CA PRO A 426 -46.16 13.44 51.30
C PRO A 426 -45.56 13.09 49.91
N THR A 427 -46.15 12.27 49.03
CA THR A 427 -47.23 12.54 48.02
C THR A 427 -46.96 13.72 47.06
N SER A 428 -47.07 13.61 45.73
CA SER A 428 -47.44 12.49 44.83
C SER A 428 -46.82 12.75 43.42
N ASP A 429 -47.16 12.17 42.24
CA ASP A 429 -48.32 11.35 41.80
C ASP A 429 -48.02 10.49 40.53
N THR A 430 -49.08 10.02 39.86
CA THR A 430 -49.17 9.08 38.72
C THR A 430 -50.29 9.56 37.75
N PRO A 431 -50.86 8.79 36.79
CA PRO A 431 -50.54 7.47 36.21
C PRO A 431 -50.39 7.56 34.65
N LYS A 432 -50.35 6.52 33.80
CA LYS A 432 -50.68 5.08 33.87
C LYS A 432 -49.62 4.22 33.11
N LEU A 433 -49.77 2.90 33.25
CA LEU A 433 -49.23 1.86 32.37
C LEU A 433 -50.40 1.01 31.79
N LEU A 434 -50.14 -0.24 31.36
CA LEU A 434 -51.08 -1.36 31.02
C LEU A 434 -51.38 -1.59 29.52
N THR A 435 -51.48 -2.82 28.96
CA THR A 435 -50.77 -4.13 29.16
C THR A 435 -51.26 -5.18 28.12
N LEU A 436 -50.45 -6.23 27.86
CA LEU A 436 -50.82 -7.63 27.46
C LEU A 436 -51.48 -7.92 26.08
N SER A 437 -50.76 -8.72 25.25
CA SER A 437 -51.05 -10.04 24.60
C SER A 437 -52.50 -10.57 24.40
N PRO A 438 -52.73 -11.69 23.64
CA PRO A 438 -52.24 -12.14 22.30
C PRO A 438 -53.44 -12.66 21.40
N GLU A 439 -53.23 -13.72 20.58
CA GLU A 439 -54.24 -14.53 19.80
C GLU A 439 -54.87 -13.90 18.52
N MET A 440 -55.58 -14.60 17.62
CA MET A 440 -55.35 -15.91 16.93
C MET A 440 -56.19 -16.02 15.62
N SER A 441 -55.62 -16.65 14.58
CA SER A 441 -56.28 -17.50 13.55
C SER A 441 -57.27 -16.97 12.49
N ASN A 442 -57.20 -17.60 11.30
CA ASN A 442 -58.28 -17.95 10.34
C ASN A 442 -59.07 -16.86 9.58
N ASN A 443 -59.75 -17.17 8.46
CA ASN A 443 -59.43 -18.00 7.27
C ASN A 443 -60.49 -17.71 6.16
N ASN A 444 -60.26 -18.24 4.94
CA ASN A 444 -61.17 -18.26 3.77
C ASN A 444 -61.41 -16.89 3.08
N GLY A 445 -61.58 -16.78 1.75
CA GLY A 445 -61.30 -17.76 0.68
C GLY A 445 -62.49 -18.11 -0.23
N THR A 446 -62.71 -17.33 -1.29
CA THR A 446 -63.54 -17.62 -2.49
C THR A 446 -63.19 -16.66 -3.63
N SER A 447 -63.26 -16.95 -4.94
CA SER A 447 -62.99 -18.16 -5.76
C SER A 447 -63.47 -17.90 -7.20
N PHE A 448 -62.58 -17.99 -8.22
CA PHE A 448 -62.89 -18.00 -9.68
C PHE A 448 -63.61 -16.75 -10.24
N SER A 449 -63.47 -16.36 -11.52
CA SER A 449 -63.20 -17.16 -12.74
C SER A 449 -62.28 -16.46 -13.76
N LEU A 450 -61.97 -17.14 -14.87
CA LEU A 450 -61.11 -16.68 -15.97
C LEU A 450 -61.92 -16.02 -17.10
N ASN A 451 -61.35 -15.02 -17.79
CA ASN A 451 -60.73 -15.25 -19.12
C ASN A 451 -60.13 -13.97 -19.76
N SER A 452 -59.22 -14.20 -20.73
CA SER A 452 -58.80 -13.34 -21.86
C SER A 452 -58.94 -11.80 -21.74
N GLY A 453 -57.88 -10.98 -21.83
CA GLY A 453 -56.45 -11.25 -21.97
C GLY A 453 -55.82 -10.48 -23.14
N GLU A 454 -54.68 -9.81 -22.89
CA GLU A 454 -53.90 -9.11 -23.92
C GLU A 454 -52.41 -9.04 -23.53
N GLN A 455 -51.53 -8.63 -24.45
CA GLN A 455 -50.09 -8.96 -24.40
C GLN A 455 -49.24 -7.96 -23.60
N GLY A 456 -48.98 -8.26 -22.32
CA GLY A 456 -47.97 -7.53 -21.54
C GLY A 456 -46.54 -8.04 -21.79
N LEU A 457 -45.64 -7.18 -22.28
CA LEU A 457 -44.20 -7.49 -22.29
C LEU A 457 -43.69 -7.53 -20.85
N VAL A 458 -43.34 -8.72 -20.36
CA VAL A 458 -42.71 -8.90 -19.05
C VAL A 458 -41.32 -8.26 -19.06
N ALA A 459 -41.10 -7.29 -18.16
CA ALA A 459 -39.81 -6.61 -18.02
C ALA A 459 -38.68 -7.61 -17.71
N ARG A 460 -37.63 -7.61 -18.54
CA ARG A 460 -36.44 -8.44 -18.32
C ARG A 460 -35.63 -7.92 -17.13
N SER A 461 -35.78 -8.54 -15.97
CA SER A 461 -34.88 -8.38 -14.83
C SER A 461 -33.51 -9.00 -15.15
N VAL A 462 -32.57 -8.19 -15.67
CA VAL A 462 -31.21 -8.65 -16.02
C VAL A 462 -30.36 -8.88 -14.76
N SER A 463 -30.64 -9.98 -14.07
CA SER A 463 -29.95 -10.45 -12.86
C SER A 463 -28.78 -11.39 -13.17
N SER A 464 -27.90 -10.98 -14.10
CA SER A 464 -26.67 -11.71 -14.44
C SER A 464 -25.44 -10.82 -14.24
N GLN A 465 -24.85 -10.86 -13.04
CA GLN A 465 -23.60 -10.15 -12.76
C GLN A 465 -22.45 -10.78 -13.58
N PRO A 466 -21.64 -10.00 -14.32
CA PRO A 466 -20.46 -10.54 -14.98
C PRO A 466 -19.44 -10.99 -13.93
N THR A 467 -18.85 -12.18 -14.12
CA THR A 467 -17.72 -12.63 -13.30
C THR A 467 -16.51 -11.73 -13.52
N PHE A 468 -15.51 -11.75 -12.62
CA PHE A 468 -14.28 -10.96 -12.72
C PHE A 468 -13.65 -10.96 -14.13
N ASN A 469 -13.51 -12.13 -14.74
CA ASN A 469 -12.95 -12.26 -16.10
C ASN A 469 -13.91 -11.75 -17.19
N VAL A 470 -15.24 -11.83 -17.02
CA VAL A 470 -16.21 -11.27 -17.97
C VAL A 470 -16.33 -9.75 -17.85
N ALA A 471 -16.16 -9.18 -16.65
CA ALA A 471 -16.09 -7.73 -16.44
C ALA A 471 -14.89 -7.11 -17.18
N ILE A 472 -13.73 -7.75 -17.04
CA ILE A 472 -12.46 -7.35 -17.64
C ILE A 472 -12.44 -7.61 -19.15
N ALA A 473 -12.97 -8.75 -19.61
CA ALA A 473 -13.17 -9.01 -21.03
C ALA A 473 -14.12 -8.00 -21.67
N LYS A 474 -15.26 -7.67 -21.05
CA LYS A 474 -16.19 -6.66 -21.59
C LYS A 474 -15.57 -5.29 -21.78
N TRP A 475 -14.79 -4.80 -20.80
CA TRP A 475 -14.07 -3.52 -21.00
C TRP A 475 -13.05 -3.62 -22.12
N PHE A 476 -12.34 -4.73 -22.22
CA PHE A 476 -11.37 -4.96 -23.27
C PHE A 476 -12.00 -5.08 -24.68
N ASP A 477 -13.10 -5.82 -24.82
CA ASP A 477 -13.84 -5.96 -26.08
C ASP A 477 -14.40 -4.60 -26.54
N MET A 478 -14.79 -3.73 -25.61
CA MET A 478 -15.18 -2.34 -25.92
C MET A 478 -13.97 -1.53 -26.43
N LEU A 479 -12.79 -1.63 -25.81
CA LEU A 479 -11.57 -0.96 -26.31
C LEU A 479 -11.11 -1.44 -27.69
N VAL A 480 -11.26 -2.74 -28.00
CA VAL A 480 -10.87 -3.29 -29.31
C VAL A 480 -11.81 -2.80 -30.41
N GLY A 481 -13.10 -2.63 -30.13
CA GLY A 481 -14.08 -2.08 -31.07
C GLY A 481 -13.72 -0.68 -31.59
N ASP A 482 -13.00 0.11 -30.79
CA ASP A 482 -12.60 1.48 -31.12
C ASP A 482 -11.29 1.54 -31.94
N SER A 483 -10.63 0.40 -32.20
CA SER A 483 -9.33 0.34 -32.88
C SER A 483 -9.44 0.19 -34.41
N VAL A 484 -9.07 1.24 -35.14
CA VAL A 484 -9.10 1.28 -36.63
C VAL A 484 -7.93 0.48 -37.22
N PHE A 485 -8.17 -0.82 -37.47
CA PHE A 485 -7.22 -1.69 -38.17
C PHE A 485 -7.34 -1.58 -39.71
N GLU A 486 -6.72 -0.54 -40.28
CA GLU A 486 -6.43 -0.51 -41.73
C GLU A 486 -4.91 -0.36 -42.01
N ASN A 487 -4.38 -1.26 -42.84
CA ASN A 487 -3.17 -1.08 -43.68
C ASN A 487 -1.75 -1.00 -43.05
N GLY A 488 -1.38 -1.96 -42.19
CA GLY A 488 -0.16 -2.81 -42.32
C GLY A 488 1.28 -2.25 -42.23
N ILE A 489 2.24 -3.21 -42.18
CA ILE A 489 3.73 -3.08 -42.25
C ILE A 489 4.42 -2.51 -40.97
N PRO A 490 5.56 -3.07 -40.48
CA PRO A 490 6.11 -4.43 -40.62
C PRO A 490 6.32 -5.15 -39.26
N ASP A 491 6.56 -6.46 -39.29
CA ASP A 491 7.02 -7.21 -38.11
C ASP A 491 8.47 -6.92 -37.72
N ILE A 492 8.76 -6.98 -36.41
CA ILE A 492 10.12 -6.97 -35.86
C ILE A 492 10.39 -8.36 -35.27
N GLU A 493 11.09 -9.21 -36.02
CA GLU A 493 11.52 -10.53 -35.53
C GLU A 493 12.68 -10.43 -34.53
N PRO A 494 12.70 -11.27 -33.47
CA PRO A 494 13.78 -11.33 -32.49
C PRO A 494 14.94 -12.20 -33.01
N GLY A 495 15.93 -11.59 -33.65
CA GLY A 495 17.08 -12.31 -34.21
C GLY A 495 18.04 -12.88 -33.17
N MET A 496 18.01 -14.20 -32.98
CA MET A 496 19.15 -15.03 -32.54
C MET A 496 18.95 -16.48 -33.00
N GLU A 497 19.58 -16.85 -34.11
CA GLU A 497 19.70 -18.25 -34.54
C GLU A 497 20.95 -18.90 -33.95
N ASP A 498 20.79 -20.13 -33.44
CA ASP A 498 21.80 -21.18 -33.46
C ASP A 498 21.03 -22.48 -33.73
N GLY A 499 21.29 -23.13 -34.87
CA GLY A 499 20.37 -24.14 -35.44
C GLY A 499 20.90 -25.57 -35.43
N TYR A 500 19.98 -26.54 -35.41
CA TYR A 500 20.16 -27.87 -36.01
C TYR A 500 18.83 -28.41 -36.54
N SER A 501 18.87 -29.11 -37.67
CA SER A 501 17.69 -29.50 -38.45
C SER A 501 16.97 -30.76 -37.92
N MET A 502 15.65 -30.85 -38.14
CA MET A 502 15.05 -31.86 -39.05
C MET A 502 13.50 -31.85 -39.05
N GLY A 503 12.91 -32.11 -40.22
CA GLY A 503 11.60 -32.78 -40.37
C GLY A 503 10.31 -31.99 -40.10
N THR A 504 9.64 -31.56 -41.17
CA THR A 504 8.17 -31.49 -41.17
C THR A 504 7.58 -32.82 -41.67
N PRO A 505 6.29 -33.09 -41.41
CA PRO A 505 5.37 -33.02 -42.54
C PRO A 505 4.05 -32.27 -42.25
N ARG A 506 3.35 -31.91 -43.33
CA ARG A 506 1.99 -31.33 -43.34
C ARG A 506 0.93 -32.42 -43.36
N GLU A 507 -0.20 -32.19 -42.68
CA GLU A 507 -1.57 -32.52 -43.10
C GLU A 507 -2.53 -31.74 -42.17
N GLN A 508 -3.32 -30.75 -42.62
CA GLN A 508 -4.49 -30.72 -43.53
C GLN A 508 -5.87 -30.83 -42.83
N ASN A 509 -6.72 -29.84 -43.12
CA ASN A 509 -8.20 -29.84 -43.12
C ASN A 509 -9.03 -29.81 -41.82
N ARG A 510 -9.66 -28.62 -41.61
CA ARG A 510 -11.12 -28.37 -41.47
C ARG A 510 -12.04 -29.42 -40.80
N ALA A 511 -12.67 -29.02 -39.68
CA ALA A 511 -14.09 -29.22 -39.33
C ALA A 511 -14.47 -28.13 -38.30
N THR A 512 -15.45 -27.23 -38.49
CA THR A 512 -16.93 -27.37 -38.51
C THR A 512 -17.55 -27.89 -37.20
N SER A 513 -18.39 -27.05 -36.59
CA SER A 513 -19.12 -27.30 -35.34
C SER A 513 -20.11 -28.47 -35.42
N PHE A 514 -20.32 -29.15 -34.29
CA PHE A 514 -21.57 -29.87 -34.02
C PHE A 514 -21.90 -29.86 -32.51
N SER A 515 -23.19 -29.89 -32.20
CA SER A 515 -23.74 -30.01 -30.83
C SER A 515 -24.36 -31.41 -30.64
N TYR A 516 -24.48 -31.86 -29.39
CA TYR A 516 -25.26 -33.06 -29.07
C TYR A 516 -25.90 -33.01 -27.68
N MET A 517 -26.93 -33.84 -27.46
CA MET A 517 -27.76 -33.90 -26.26
C MET A 517 -28.12 -35.37 -25.98
N GLY A 518 -28.16 -35.80 -24.71
CA GLY A 518 -28.44 -37.19 -24.32
C GLY A 518 -28.64 -37.35 -22.81
N SER A 519 -29.37 -38.39 -22.38
CA SER A 519 -29.92 -38.52 -21.02
C SER A 519 -30.09 -40.00 -20.58
N PHE A 520 -30.85 -40.25 -19.49
CA PHE A 520 -31.14 -41.54 -18.79
C PHE A 520 -30.01 -42.08 -17.85
N GLN A 521 -30.27 -42.92 -16.83
CA GLN A 521 -31.28 -42.91 -15.72
C GLN A 521 -30.96 -44.08 -14.73
N GLY A 522 -31.28 -43.97 -13.43
CA GLY A 522 -31.24 -45.12 -12.48
C GLY A 522 -31.14 -44.78 -10.98
N SER A 523 -31.83 -45.57 -10.11
CA SER A 523 -31.94 -45.45 -8.63
C SER A 523 -32.33 -46.83 -8.02
N PRO A 524 -32.71 -47.04 -6.72
CA PRO A 524 -32.56 -46.27 -5.46
C PRO A 524 -32.13 -47.14 -4.21
N ALA A 525 -32.41 -46.64 -2.98
CA ALA A 525 -32.52 -47.34 -1.66
C ALA A 525 -31.22 -47.69 -0.87
N GLU A 526 -31.14 -47.67 0.48
CA GLU A 526 -31.82 -46.95 1.60
C GLU A 526 -30.99 -47.16 2.92
N GLY A 527 -31.30 -46.69 4.15
CA GLY A 527 -32.40 -45.88 4.71
C GLY A 527 -32.44 -45.91 6.27
N SER A 528 -32.98 -44.85 6.93
CA SER A 528 -33.24 -44.69 8.39
C SER A 528 -32.01 -44.60 9.36
N SER A 529 -31.99 -43.93 10.53
CA SER A 529 -32.79 -42.88 11.24
C SER A 529 -31.93 -42.39 12.48
N VAL A 530 -32.25 -41.52 13.47
CA VAL A 530 -33.46 -40.90 14.06
C VAL A 530 -33.14 -39.50 14.67
N GLN A 531 -34.08 -38.53 14.57
CA GLN A 531 -34.38 -37.28 15.34
C GLN A 531 -33.35 -36.47 16.19
N GLY A 532 -33.43 -35.12 16.10
CA GLY A 532 -32.75 -34.17 17.01
C GLY A 532 -32.97 -32.66 16.78
N ALA A 533 -34.21 -32.16 16.80
CA ALA A 533 -34.60 -30.71 16.79
C ALA A 533 -34.34 -29.85 15.52
N SER A 534 -34.98 -28.67 15.49
CA SER A 534 -35.06 -27.64 14.41
C SER A 534 -35.80 -26.39 14.96
N PRO A 535 -35.90 -25.22 14.29
CA PRO A 535 -35.48 -24.86 12.92
C PRO A 535 -34.66 -23.54 12.78
N CYS A 536 -34.38 -23.15 11.53
CA CYS A 536 -34.09 -21.79 11.04
C CYS A 536 -32.91 -20.98 11.63
N SER A 537 -31.79 -20.95 10.89
CA SER A 537 -30.87 -19.79 10.90
C SER A 537 -30.37 -19.44 9.49
N SER A 538 -30.48 -18.17 9.16
CA SER A 538 -30.10 -17.48 7.92
C SER A 538 -28.75 -17.86 7.29
N SER A 539 -28.79 -18.09 5.96
CA SER A 539 -27.79 -17.69 4.95
C SER A 539 -26.32 -17.49 5.37
N SER A 540 -25.43 -18.36 4.89
CA SER A 540 -23.99 -18.10 4.83
C SER A 540 -23.45 -18.44 3.43
N PRO A 541 -23.09 -17.45 2.60
CA PRO A 541 -22.37 -17.67 1.35
C PRO A 541 -20.92 -18.11 1.66
N GLN A 542 -20.44 -19.14 0.98
CA GLN A 542 -19.07 -19.63 1.13
C GLN A 542 -18.07 -18.60 0.54
N LEU A 543 -17.03 -18.27 1.30
CA LEU A 543 -15.80 -17.68 0.75
C LEU A 543 -14.63 -18.63 1.00
N LEU A 544 -14.45 -19.51 0.01
CA LEU A 544 -13.30 -20.39 -0.13
C LEU A 544 -12.02 -19.61 -0.46
N GLU A 545 -10.91 -20.32 -0.35
CA GLU A 545 -9.59 -19.93 -0.83
C GLU A 545 -9.65 -19.31 -2.23
N ARG A 546 -8.84 -18.26 -2.45
CA ARG A 546 -8.37 -17.91 -3.79
C ARG A 546 -6.89 -18.28 -3.89
N ASN A 547 -6.64 -19.54 -4.22
CA ASN A 547 -5.31 -20.05 -4.54
C ASN A 547 -4.70 -19.24 -5.68
N PHE A 548 -3.73 -18.38 -5.35
CA PHE A 548 -2.87 -17.76 -6.35
C PHE A 548 -1.74 -18.73 -6.69
N PRO A 549 -1.68 -19.28 -7.91
CA PRO A 549 -0.63 -20.22 -8.27
C PRO A 549 0.74 -19.53 -8.29
N SER A 550 1.79 -20.33 -8.08
CA SER A 550 3.21 -19.93 -8.18
C SER A 550 3.59 -19.28 -9.51
N ASN A 551 2.78 -19.47 -10.55
CA ASN A 551 2.87 -18.74 -11.82
C ASN A 551 2.76 -17.21 -11.69
N SER A 552 2.00 -16.65 -10.73
CA SER A 552 1.63 -15.22 -10.75
C SER A 552 2.80 -14.23 -10.71
N LEU A 553 3.87 -14.51 -9.95
CA LEU A 553 5.06 -13.65 -9.91
C LEU A 553 5.92 -13.79 -11.18
N ALA A 554 6.06 -15.02 -11.69
CA ALA A 554 6.75 -15.30 -12.95
C ALA A 554 5.99 -14.70 -14.15
N GLU A 555 4.66 -14.66 -14.08
CA GLU A 555 3.77 -14.04 -15.05
C GLU A 555 3.87 -12.51 -15.01
N LYS A 556 3.99 -11.90 -13.82
CA LYS A 556 4.24 -10.45 -13.70
C LYS A 556 5.52 -10.00 -14.41
N LEU A 557 6.55 -10.85 -14.43
CA LEU A 557 7.78 -10.61 -15.21
C LEU A 557 7.60 -10.75 -16.74
N ARG A 558 6.48 -11.29 -17.24
CA ARG A 558 6.19 -11.41 -18.69
C ARG A 558 5.54 -10.16 -19.29
N TRP A 559 4.85 -9.35 -18.48
CA TRP A 559 4.23 -8.10 -18.95
C TRP A 559 4.93 -6.83 -18.45
N GLN A 560 5.74 -6.89 -17.39
CA GLN A 560 6.60 -5.77 -17.01
C GLN A 560 7.89 -5.68 -17.86
N ALA A 561 8.39 -4.47 -18.06
CA ALA A 561 9.65 -4.24 -18.78
C ALA A 561 10.86 -4.72 -17.95
N PRO A 562 11.82 -5.49 -18.53
CA PRO A 562 12.94 -6.07 -17.79
C PRO A 562 13.97 -5.02 -17.32
N VAL A 563 13.99 -3.85 -17.96
CA VAL A 563 14.70 -2.64 -17.52
C VAL A 563 13.72 -1.46 -17.41
N PRO A 564 14.03 -0.40 -16.63
CA PRO A 564 13.19 0.80 -16.60
C PRO A 564 13.08 1.44 -17.99
N ILE A 565 11.86 1.78 -18.41
CA ILE A 565 11.61 2.40 -19.73
C ILE A 565 12.39 3.71 -19.85
N GLN A 566 13.11 3.88 -20.97
CA GLN A 566 13.89 5.08 -21.26
C GLN A 566 13.08 5.99 -22.18
N LEU A 567 12.77 7.20 -21.72
CA LEU A 567 12.05 8.19 -22.51
C LEU A 567 13.01 8.99 -23.40
N THR A 568 12.58 9.29 -24.62
CA THR A 568 13.20 10.31 -25.46
C THR A 568 13.10 11.71 -24.81
N PRO A 569 13.89 12.71 -25.24
CA PRO A 569 13.76 14.08 -24.71
C PRO A 569 12.36 14.68 -24.89
N TYR A 570 11.64 14.28 -25.95
CA TYR A 570 10.27 14.70 -26.25
C TYR A 570 9.25 14.00 -25.34
N GLU A 571 9.30 12.67 -25.23
CA GLU A 571 8.47 11.93 -24.28
C GLU A 571 8.71 12.38 -22.83
N LEU A 572 9.94 12.74 -22.46
CA LEU A 572 10.25 13.28 -21.12
C LEU A 572 9.62 14.67 -20.88
N PHE A 573 9.46 15.50 -21.92
CA PHE A 573 8.72 16.75 -21.82
C PHE A 573 7.21 16.50 -21.63
N ILE A 574 6.63 15.60 -22.42
CA ILE A 574 5.24 15.18 -22.31
C ILE A 574 4.98 14.57 -20.91
N PHE A 575 5.82 13.65 -20.46
CA PHE A 575 5.71 13.00 -19.15
C PHE A 575 5.83 13.99 -17.97
N ARG A 576 6.66 15.03 -18.09
CA ARG A 576 6.71 16.13 -17.09
C ARG A 576 5.40 16.92 -17.05
N THR A 577 4.79 17.16 -18.21
CA THR A 577 3.50 17.86 -18.30
C THR A 577 2.37 17.05 -17.67
N PHE A 578 2.41 15.70 -17.71
CA PHE A 578 1.53 14.85 -16.91
C PHE A 578 1.70 15.12 -15.40
N VAL A 579 2.92 14.95 -14.89
CA VAL A 579 3.25 15.10 -13.46
C VAL A 579 2.97 16.52 -12.91
N GLN A 580 3.11 17.54 -13.76
CA GLN A 580 3.01 18.95 -13.33
C GLN A 580 1.67 19.63 -13.67
N ARG A 581 0.78 18.96 -14.43
CA ARG A 581 -0.53 19.53 -14.82
C ARG A 581 -1.66 18.52 -14.79
N THR A 582 -1.66 17.51 -15.67
CA THR A 582 -2.86 16.69 -15.90
C THR A 582 -3.15 15.70 -14.78
N SER A 583 -2.12 15.18 -14.12
CA SER A 583 -2.29 14.37 -12.89
C SER A 583 -2.96 15.14 -11.76
N LEU A 584 -2.74 16.45 -11.65
CA LEU A 584 -3.29 17.29 -10.59
C LEU A 584 -4.83 17.44 -10.67
N TRP A 585 -5.44 17.21 -11.83
CA TRP A 585 -6.91 17.12 -11.95
C TRP A 585 -7.44 15.82 -11.32
N ILE A 586 -6.67 14.74 -11.42
CA ILE A 586 -7.00 13.40 -10.90
C ILE A 586 -6.75 13.38 -9.39
N ASP A 587 -5.66 13.98 -8.94
CA ASP A 587 -5.23 14.08 -7.54
C ASP A 587 -5.94 15.17 -6.72
N LEU A 588 -6.90 15.92 -7.28
CA LEU A 588 -7.51 17.09 -6.63
C LEU A 588 -8.06 16.82 -5.22
N PHE A 589 -8.52 15.60 -4.94
CA PHE A 589 -8.99 15.16 -3.62
C PHE A 589 -8.08 14.12 -2.93
N ASP A 590 -6.96 13.73 -3.55
CA ASP A 590 -5.99 12.80 -2.95
C ASP A 590 -4.86 13.57 -2.23
N PRO A 591 -4.81 13.57 -0.88
CA PRO A 591 -3.74 14.24 -0.15
C PRO A 591 -2.35 13.61 -0.40
N THR A 592 -2.28 12.39 -0.93
CA THR A 592 -1.02 11.70 -1.28
C THR A 592 -0.59 11.95 -2.73
N GLN A 593 -1.44 12.57 -3.55
CA GLN A 593 -1.24 12.83 -4.98
C GLN A 593 -0.71 11.60 -5.74
N SER A 594 -1.46 10.50 -5.70
CA SER A 594 -1.05 9.20 -6.26
C SER A 594 -0.67 9.28 -7.75
N PHE A 595 -1.29 10.17 -8.53
CA PHE A 595 -1.04 10.30 -9.96
C PHE A 595 0.15 11.20 -10.31
N SER A 596 0.51 12.18 -9.48
CA SER A 596 1.71 13.00 -9.64
C SER A 596 2.96 12.35 -9.04
N THR A 597 2.80 11.50 -8.00
CA THR A 597 3.91 10.87 -7.27
C THR A 597 4.14 9.39 -7.62
N PHE A 598 3.15 8.52 -7.38
CA PHE A 598 3.33 7.06 -7.36
C PHE A 598 3.11 6.39 -8.72
N VAL A 599 2.08 6.79 -9.46
CA VAL A 599 1.80 6.27 -10.82
C VAL A 599 2.96 6.49 -11.80
N PRO A 600 3.69 7.62 -11.80
CA PRO A 600 4.92 7.78 -12.56
C PRO A 600 5.99 6.72 -12.28
N HIS A 601 6.09 6.24 -11.04
CA HIS A 601 7.01 5.16 -10.68
C HIS A 601 6.51 3.77 -11.11
N LEU A 602 5.20 3.51 -11.10
CA LEU A 602 4.61 2.31 -11.71
C LEU A 602 4.87 2.26 -13.21
N ALA A 603 4.72 3.40 -13.90
CA ALA A 603 4.90 3.52 -15.35
C ALA A 603 6.30 3.13 -15.82
N LEU A 604 7.35 3.34 -15.00
CA LEU A 604 8.74 2.97 -15.33
C LEU A 604 8.92 1.48 -15.71
N ARG A 605 7.98 0.60 -15.29
CA ARG A 605 8.02 -0.84 -15.58
C ARG A 605 6.81 -1.35 -16.38
N ASN A 606 5.87 -0.51 -16.76
CA ASN A 606 4.67 -0.91 -17.50
C ASN A 606 4.49 -0.04 -18.75
N LEU A 607 4.62 -0.64 -19.94
CA LEU A 607 4.60 0.11 -21.20
C LEU A 607 3.23 0.72 -21.50
N GLY A 608 2.13 -0.01 -21.26
CA GLY A 608 0.78 0.55 -21.45
C GLY A 608 0.49 1.73 -20.54
N LEU A 609 0.86 1.66 -19.25
CA LEU A 609 0.72 2.79 -18.34
C LEU A 609 1.58 3.99 -18.75
N MET A 610 2.83 3.75 -19.18
CA MET A 610 3.69 4.80 -19.72
C MET A 610 3.08 5.46 -20.96
N LYS A 611 2.51 4.68 -21.87
CA LYS A 611 1.89 5.19 -23.10
C LYS A 611 0.55 5.89 -22.83
N ALA A 612 -0.23 5.45 -21.84
CA ALA A 612 -1.44 6.13 -21.41
C ALA A 612 -1.13 7.54 -20.85
N ILE A 613 -0.08 7.64 -20.02
CA ILE A 613 0.44 8.92 -19.50
C ILE A 613 0.85 9.86 -20.64
N LEU A 614 1.59 9.34 -21.61
CA LEU A 614 2.02 10.11 -22.78
C LEU A 614 0.85 10.54 -23.66
N ALA A 615 -0.15 9.68 -23.88
CA ALA A 615 -1.36 10.00 -24.64
C ALA A 615 -2.17 11.14 -24.00
N LEU A 616 -2.52 11.03 -22.70
CA LEU A 616 -3.27 12.05 -21.98
C LEU A 616 -2.56 13.41 -21.98
N SER A 617 -1.24 13.40 -21.74
CA SER A 617 -0.49 14.64 -21.68
C SER A 617 -0.22 15.24 -23.07
N ALA A 618 0.07 14.44 -24.09
CA ALA A 618 0.19 14.92 -25.47
C ALA A 618 -1.13 15.54 -25.94
N ARG A 619 -2.26 14.95 -25.55
CA ARG A 619 -3.58 15.52 -25.85
C ARG A 619 -3.81 16.85 -25.15
N HIS A 620 -3.53 16.94 -23.85
CA HIS A 620 -3.59 18.22 -23.11
C HIS A 620 -2.71 19.31 -23.76
N ILE A 621 -1.49 18.98 -24.17
CA ILE A 621 -0.60 19.93 -24.87
C ILE A 621 -1.20 20.37 -26.22
N SER A 622 -1.75 19.43 -27.01
CA SER A 622 -2.39 19.75 -28.30
C SER A 622 -3.59 20.70 -28.18
N LEU A 623 -4.25 20.71 -27.02
CA LEU A 623 -5.39 21.58 -26.71
C LEU A 623 -4.99 22.91 -26.05
N ASN A 624 -3.74 23.03 -25.62
CA ASN A 624 -3.19 24.21 -24.95
C ASN A 624 -1.86 24.62 -25.60
N PRO A 625 -1.84 25.03 -26.88
CA PRO A 625 -0.59 25.30 -27.62
C PRO A 625 0.29 26.38 -26.98
N GLY A 626 -0.27 27.29 -26.18
CA GLY A 626 0.48 28.26 -25.37
C GLY A 626 1.39 27.65 -24.29
N LEU A 627 1.39 26.33 -24.10
CA LEU A 627 2.34 25.61 -23.25
C LEU A 627 3.69 25.32 -23.95
N VAL A 628 3.81 25.52 -25.27
CA VAL A 628 4.98 25.15 -26.07
C VAL A 628 5.45 26.33 -26.92
N ALA A 629 6.73 26.68 -26.83
CA ALA A 629 7.32 27.79 -27.60
C ALA A 629 8.07 27.34 -28.88
N GLU A 630 8.58 26.10 -28.94
CA GLU A 630 9.63 25.72 -29.93
C GLU A 630 9.48 24.31 -30.55
N GLN A 631 8.34 23.62 -30.39
CA GLN A 631 8.12 22.28 -30.98
C GLN A 631 6.74 22.20 -31.67
N PRO A 632 6.65 21.68 -32.90
CA PRO A 632 5.36 21.33 -33.50
C PRO A 632 4.78 20.11 -32.76
N ASN A 633 3.53 20.21 -32.33
CA ASN A 633 2.89 19.19 -31.49
C ASN A 633 1.63 18.66 -32.18
N ASP A 634 1.70 17.48 -32.79
CA ASP A 634 0.60 16.92 -33.58
C ASP A 634 -0.45 16.23 -32.68
N ARG A 635 -1.72 16.26 -33.09
CA ARG A 635 -2.78 15.42 -32.50
C ARG A 635 -2.48 13.93 -32.74
N ASN A 636 -1.79 13.62 -33.85
CA ASN A 636 -1.43 12.25 -34.22
C ASN A 636 -0.55 11.56 -33.15
N ASP A 637 0.36 12.28 -32.47
CA ASP A 637 1.19 11.71 -31.40
C ASP A 637 0.35 11.19 -30.23
N ALA A 638 -0.68 11.94 -29.85
CA ALA A 638 -1.58 11.58 -28.76
C ALA A 638 -2.40 10.32 -29.10
N LEU A 639 -2.89 10.24 -30.35
CA LEU A 639 -3.61 9.07 -30.87
C LEU A 639 -2.68 7.86 -31.05
N GLN A 640 -1.42 8.06 -31.45
CA GLN A 640 -0.43 6.99 -31.53
C GLN A 640 -0.18 6.37 -30.15
N TYR A 641 0.11 7.18 -29.13
CA TYR A 641 0.31 6.67 -27.77
C TYR A 641 -0.96 6.05 -27.18
N TYR A 642 -2.15 6.52 -27.57
CA TYR A 642 -3.42 5.86 -27.24
C TYR A 642 -3.50 4.46 -27.84
N ASN A 643 -3.27 4.32 -29.15
CA ASN A 643 -3.30 3.03 -29.85
C ASN A 643 -2.20 2.07 -29.36
N GLU A 644 -1.01 2.56 -29.05
CA GLU A 644 0.07 1.79 -28.40
C GLU A 644 -0.35 1.29 -27.00
N THR A 645 -1.16 2.07 -26.27
CA THR A 645 -1.75 1.64 -24.99
C THR A 645 -2.74 0.50 -25.19
N LEU A 646 -3.67 0.62 -26.14
CA LEU A 646 -4.66 -0.44 -26.44
C LEU A 646 -3.97 -1.74 -26.90
N HIS A 647 -2.94 -1.61 -27.74
CA HIS A 647 -2.13 -2.74 -28.23
C HIS A 647 -1.26 -3.39 -27.14
N TYR A 648 -0.85 -2.64 -26.10
CA TYR A 648 -0.26 -3.23 -24.91
C TYR A 648 -1.32 -3.95 -24.06
N LEU A 649 -2.48 -3.34 -23.85
CA LEU A 649 -3.58 -3.93 -23.08
C LEU A 649 -4.01 -5.27 -23.68
N SER A 650 -4.16 -5.39 -25.00
CA SER A 650 -4.53 -6.66 -25.65
C SER A 650 -3.54 -7.80 -25.37
N LYS A 651 -2.24 -7.49 -25.31
CA LYS A 651 -1.18 -8.46 -25.00
C LYS A 651 -1.00 -8.69 -23.50
N ALA A 652 -1.37 -7.75 -22.65
CA ALA A 652 -1.22 -7.86 -21.19
C ALA A 652 -2.43 -8.52 -20.52
N MET A 653 -3.64 -8.34 -21.05
CA MET A 653 -4.91 -8.82 -20.47
C MET A 653 -5.10 -10.34 -20.53
N GLN A 654 -4.24 -11.08 -21.26
CA GLN A 654 -4.17 -12.54 -21.16
C GLN A 654 -3.67 -13.03 -19.79
N TYR A 655 -2.89 -12.21 -19.06
CA TYR A 655 -2.23 -12.58 -17.82
C TYR A 655 -3.09 -12.26 -16.59
N GLU A 656 -3.36 -13.26 -15.73
CA GLU A 656 -4.25 -13.08 -14.57
C GLU A 656 -3.66 -12.09 -13.54
N SER A 657 -2.34 -12.08 -13.37
CA SER A 657 -1.61 -11.12 -12.52
C SER A 657 -1.71 -9.66 -13.00
N TYR A 658 -1.96 -9.42 -14.30
CA TYR A 658 -2.18 -8.07 -14.82
C TYR A 658 -3.60 -7.57 -14.51
N LYS A 659 -4.59 -8.47 -14.59
CA LYS A 659 -6.02 -8.18 -14.33
C LYS A 659 -6.31 -7.65 -12.91
N THR A 660 -5.47 -8.01 -11.93
CA THR A 660 -5.54 -7.51 -10.54
C THR A 660 -4.48 -6.45 -10.22
N SER A 661 -3.78 -5.90 -11.22
CA SER A 661 -2.64 -5.01 -11.01
C SER A 661 -3.04 -3.56 -10.69
N LEU A 662 -2.17 -2.84 -9.98
CA LEU A 662 -2.31 -1.40 -9.78
C LEU A 662 -2.02 -0.64 -11.08
N GLU A 663 -1.12 -1.20 -11.90
CA GLU A 663 -0.78 -0.70 -13.23
C GLU A 663 -2.01 -0.63 -14.13
N LEU A 664 -2.83 -1.69 -14.20
CA LEU A 664 -4.09 -1.71 -14.95
C LEU A 664 -5.11 -0.68 -14.41
N LEU A 665 -5.26 -0.55 -13.08
CA LEU A 665 -6.19 0.41 -12.48
C LEU A 665 -5.84 1.86 -12.83
N ALA A 666 -4.55 2.21 -12.80
CA ALA A 666 -4.07 3.51 -13.22
C ALA A 666 -4.23 3.73 -14.74
N THR A 667 -3.89 2.73 -15.57
CA THR A 667 -4.08 2.80 -17.03
C THR A 667 -5.54 3.04 -17.39
N ALA A 668 -6.47 2.29 -16.79
CA ALA A 668 -7.89 2.36 -17.14
C ALA A 668 -8.51 3.73 -16.80
N LEU A 669 -8.14 4.33 -15.66
CA LEU A 669 -8.57 5.69 -15.33
C LEU A 669 -7.91 6.76 -16.22
N ILE A 670 -6.63 6.61 -16.57
CA ILE A 670 -5.94 7.55 -17.47
C ILE A 670 -6.52 7.49 -18.89
N VAL A 671 -6.91 6.29 -19.37
CA VAL A 671 -7.67 6.09 -20.63
C VAL A 671 -9.02 6.81 -20.58
N SER A 672 -9.84 6.54 -19.56
CA SER A 672 -11.12 7.26 -19.34
C SER A 672 -10.94 8.78 -19.32
N THR A 673 -9.87 9.26 -18.69
CA THR A 673 -9.51 10.69 -18.65
C THR A 673 -9.08 11.24 -20.03
N TYR A 674 -8.37 10.44 -20.84
CA TYR A 674 -7.98 10.81 -22.20
C TYR A 674 -9.21 10.96 -23.11
N GLU A 675 -10.17 10.05 -23.04
CA GLU A 675 -11.34 10.06 -23.94
C GLU A 675 -12.31 11.19 -23.60
N MET A 676 -12.55 11.42 -22.29
CA MET A 676 -13.27 12.60 -21.83
C MET A 676 -12.57 13.91 -22.20
N LEU A 677 -11.26 13.89 -22.51
CA LEU A 677 -10.50 15.04 -22.99
C LEU A 677 -10.42 15.13 -24.52
N ASP A 678 -10.38 14.04 -25.28
CA ASP A 678 -10.38 14.08 -26.75
C ASP A 678 -11.75 14.49 -27.33
N GLY A 679 -12.84 14.10 -26.65
CA GLY A 679 -14.20 14.43 -27.06
C GLY A 679 -14.68 13.60 -28.26
N SER A 680 -14.38 12.30 -28.30
CA SER A 680 -14.90 11.37 -29.30
C SER A 680 -16.45 11.39 -29.31
N GLY A 681 -17.03 11.83 -30.43
CA GLY A 681 -18.43 12.27 -30.53
C GLY A 681 -19.52 11.20 -30.39
N ASN A 682 -19.16 9.95 -30.09
CA ASN A 682 -20.02 8.77 -30.12
C ASN A 682 -20.46 8.27 -28.72
N LYS A 683 -20.14 9.03 -27.65
CA LYS A 683 -20.32 8.64 -26.23
C LYS A 683 -19.51 7.41 -25.79
N ASP A 684 -18.45 7.04 -26.51
CA ASP A 684 -17.63 5.87 -26.17
C ASP A 684 -16.99 6.00 -24.77
N TRP A 685 -16.72 7.24 -24.33
CA TRP A 685 -16.30 7.55 -22.94
C TRP A 685 -17.23 6.94 -21.88
N GLU A 686 -18.52 6.73 -22.15
CA GLU A 686 -19.45 6.11 -21.21
C GLU A 686 -19.17 4.61 -21.05
N ARG A 687 -18.83 3.92 -22.16
CA ARG A 687 -18.43 2.51 -22.14
C ARG A 687 -17.20 2.30 -21.27
N HIS A 688 -16.25 3.22 -21.36
CA HIS A 688 -14.99 3.15 -20.61
C HIS A 688 -15.18 3.54 -19.14
N LEU A 689 -16.03 4.52 -18.81
CA LEU A 689 -16.46 4.74 -17.42
C LEU A 689 -17.18 3.53 -16.82
N GLN A 690 -18.04 2.85 -17.59
CA GLN A 690 -18.66 1.58 -17.18
C GLN A 690 -17.61 0.48 -16.98
N GLY A 691 -16.61 0.39 -17.86
CA GLY A 691 -15.50 -0.57 -17.73
C GLY A 691 -14.64 -0.35 -16.48
N VAL A 692 -14.23 0.90 -16.22
CA VAL A 692 -13.52 1.29 -15.00
C VAL A 692 -14.36 1.00 -13.75
N PHE A 693 -15.68 1.20 -13.81
CA PHE A 693 -16.60 0.75 -12.75
C PHE A 693 -16.59 -0.78 -12.56
N TRP A 694 -16.71 -1.57 -13.64
CA TRP A 694 -16.74 -3.03 -13.57
C TRP A 694 -15.42 -3.61 -13.03
N ILE A 695 -14.27 -3.08 -13.43
CA ILE A 695 -12.95 -3.44 -12.88
C ILE A 695 -12.92 -3.19 -11.37
N GLN A 696 -13.25 -1.97 -10.94
CA GLN A 696 -13.25 -1.59 -9.52
C GLN A 696 -14.21 -2.45 -8.69
N ARG A 697 -15.46 -2.65 -9.16
CA ARG A 697 -16.45 -3.51 -8.52
C ARG A 697 -15.96 -4.94 -8.38
N SER A 698 -15.31 -5.49 -9.42
CA SER A 698 -14.77 -6.85 -9.40
C SER A 698 -13.59 -7.06 -8.43
N GLN A 699 -12.95 -5.96 -7.99
CA GLN A 699 -11.87 -5.95 -7.01
C GLN A 699 -12.29 -5.36 -5.64
N VAL A 700 -13.59 -5.09 -5.42
CA VAL A 700 -14.16 -4.47 -4.21
C VAL A 700 -13.51 -3.12 -3.88
N ILE A 701 -13.29 -2.29 -4.90
CA ILE A 701 -12.71 -0.94 -4.76
C ILE A 701 -13.84 0.09 -4.55
N HIS A 702 -13.70 0.90 -3.51
CA HIS A 702 -14.67 1.91 -3.06
C HIS A 702 -14.02 3.06 -2.26
N GLY A 703 -14.77 4.13 -1.92
CA GLY A 703 -14.22 5.33 -1.27
C GLY A 703 -13.54 5.14 0.10
N ASP A 704 -13.85 4.07 0.85
CA ASP A 704 -13.13 3.68 2.08
C ASP A 704 -11.95 2.68 1.81
N SER A 705 -11.46 2.59 0.56
CA SER A 705 -10.20 1.89 0.22
C SER A 705 -8.98 2.68 0.72
N LYS A 706 -7.75 2.23 0.43
CA LYS A 706 -6.51 2.94 0.80
C LYS A 706 -5.54 3.11 -0.38
N GLY A 707 -4.77 4.19 -0.35
CA GLY A 707 -3.76 4.54 -1.37
C GLY A 707 -4.36 4.69 -2.76
N LEU A 708 -3.59 4.34 -3.80
CA LEU A 708 -4.01 4.46 -5.22
C LEU A 708 -5.40 3.85 -5.52
N LYS A 709 -5.83 2.78 -4.83
CA LYS A 709 -7.19 2.23 -5.00
C LYS A 709 -8.29 3.21 -4.57
N GLN A 710 -8.04 4.01 -3.54
CA GLN A 710 -8.94 5.07 -3.08
C GLN A 710 -8.93 6.27 -4.03
N ALA A 711 -7.74 6.70 -4.45
CA ALA A 711 -7.56 7.82 -5.40
C ALA A 711 -8.24 7.54 -6.75
N VAL A 712 -8.03 6.35 -7.32
CA VAL A 712 -8.70 5.88 -8.54
C VAL A 712 -10.22 5.97 -8.41
N TRP A 713 -10.77 5.59 -7.24
CA TRP A 713 -12.22 5.56 -7.05
C TRP A 713 -12.85 6.95 -6.93
N TRP A 714 -12.23 7.87 -6.19
CA TRP A 714 -12.75 9.23 -6.07
C TRP A 714 -12.63 10.00 -7.39
N ALA A 715 -11.50 9.89 -8.09
CA ALA A 715 -11.32 10.50 -9.40
C ALA A 715 -12.27 9.92 -10.48
N TRP A 716 -12.47 8.59 -10.49
CA TRP A 716 -13.50 7.97 -11.33
C TRP A 716 -14.92 8.48 -10.98
N LEU A 717 -15.23 8.64 -9.68
CA LEU A 717 -16.55 9.15 -9.28
C LEU A 717 -16.77 10.59 -9.75
N CYS A 718 -15.76 11.46 -9.72
CA CYS A 718 -15.86 12.81 -10.29
C CYS A 718 -16.25 12.77 -11.78
N GLN A 719 -15.69 11.83 -12.54
CA GLN A 719 -16.01 11.63 -13.96
C GLN A 719 -17.45 11.11 -14.15
N ASP A 720 -17.85 10.07 -13.42
CA ASP A 720 -19.20 9.49 -13.54
C ASP A 720 -20.31 10.43 -13.04
N VAL A 721 -20.03 11.31 -12.06
CA VAL A 721 -20.97 12.34 -11.59
C VAL A 721 -21.32 13.34 -12.69
N TRP A 722 -20.32 13.84 -13.43
CA TRP A 722 -20.55 14.76 -14.55
C TRP A 722 -21.28 14.06 -15.70
N ALA A 723 -20.84 12.86 -16.06
CA ALA A 723 -21.46 12.02 -17.08
C ALA A 723 -22.95 11.75 -16.79
N ALA A 724 -23.25 11.29 -15.56
CA ALA A 724 -24.62 11.00 -15.13
C ALA A 724 -25.51 12.25 -15.14
N PHE A 725 -24.96 13.41 -14.76
CA PHE A 725 -25.66 14.70 -14.81
C PHE A 725 -26.01 15.10 -16.25
N GLN A 726 -25.11 14.92 -17.23
CA GLN A 726 -25.38 15.24 -18.62
C GLN A 726 -26.42 14.29 -19.24
N GLU A 727 -26.20 12.98 -19.12
CA GLU A 727 -27.08 11.93 -19.68
C GLU A 727 -28.41 11.74 -18.91
N LYS A 728 -28.62 12.47 -17.80
CA LYS A 728 -29.77 12.35 -16.89
C LYS A 728 -30.01 10.91 -16.41
N ARG A 729 -28.93 10.15 -16.18
CA ARG A 729 -28.95 8.79 -15.62
C ARG A 729 -28.48 8.78 -14.17
N LYS A 730 -28.54 7.62 -13.53
CA LYS A 730 -27.85 7.38 -12.25
C LYS A 730 -26.36 7.14 -12.47
N THR A 731 -25.55 7.56 -11.50
CA THR A 731 -24.17 7.11 -11.33
C THR A 731 -24.13 5.60 -11.05
N PHE A 732 -23.08 4.91 -11.51
CA PHE A 732 -22.94 3.46 -11.34
C PHE A 732 -22.60 3.06 -9.89
N SER A 733 -22.28 4.03 -9.03
CA SER A 733 -21.82 3.84 -7.65
C SER A 733 -22.91 3.30 -6.70
N PHE A 734 -22.91 1.98 -6.51
CA PHE A 734 -23.72 1.24 -5.54
C PHE A 734 -23.26 1.39 -4.08
N TRP A 735 -22.12 2.03 -3.84
CA TRP A 735 -21.51 2.10 -2.51
C TRP A 735 -22.31 2.99 -1.54
N LYS A 736 -22.22 2.62 -0.26
CA LYS A 736 -22.69 3.36 0.91
C LYS A 736 -21.54 3.42 1.92
N PRO A 737 -21.14 4.59 2.42
CA PRO A 737 -20.10 4.69 3.45
C PRO A 737 -20.57 4.11 4.78
N ALA A 738 -19.61 3.62 5.57
CA ALA A 738 -19.85 3.14 6.94
C ALA A 738 -19.31 4.09 8.03
N ARG A 739 -18.35 4.96 7.70
CA ARG A 739 -17.78 5.96 8.62
C ARG A 739 -18.68 7.20 8.72
N THR A 740 -18.76 7.78 9.93
CA THR A 740 -19.45 9.06 10.16
C THR A 740 -18.57 10.23 9.73
N PHE A 741 -19.15 11.42 9.52
CA PHE A 741 -18.37 12.61 9.19
C PHE A 741 -17.46 13.08 10.34
N ALA A 742 -17.79 12.74 11.60
CA ALA A 742 -16.94 13.02 12.76
C ALA A 742 -15.60 12.27 12.72
N ASP A 743 -15.55 11.14 12.01
CA ASP A 743 -14.36 10.28 11.88
C ASP A 743 -13.52 10.62 10.64
N MET A 744 -13.82 11.70 9.89
CA MET A 744 -13.20 12.02 8.60
C MET A 744 -12.22 13.19 8.71
N SER A 745 -11.07 13.05 8.02
CA SER A 745 -10.13 14.15 7.80
C SER A 745 -10.68 15.19 6.79
N PRO A 746 -10.13 16.42 6.72
CA PRO A 746 -10.61 17.45 5.80
C PRO A 746 -10.64 17.01 4.33
N TYR A 747 -9.65 16.25 3.87
CA TYR A 747 -9.62 15.70 2.50
C TYR A 747 -10.68 14.61 2.27
N GLU A 748 -11.01 13.82 3.29
CA GLU A 748 -12.10 12.84 3.21
C GLU A 748 -13.47 13.52 3.24
N LEU A 749 -13.63 14.63 3.97
CA LEU A 749 -14.81 15.51 3.90
C LEU A 749 -14.93 16.20 2.53
N ALA A 750 -13.82 16.64 1.94
CA ALA A 750 -13.80 17.23 0.60
C ALA A 750 -14.21 16.20 -0.46
N SER A 751 -13.63 15.00 -0.40
CA SER A 751 -14.05 13.85 -1.19
C SER A 751 -15.54 13.53 -1.01
N ARG A 752 -16.05 13.62 0.23
CA ARG A 752 -17.46 13.33 0.56
C ARG A 752 -18.45 14.23 -0.19
N ALA A 753 -18.07 15.46 -0.55
CA ALA A 753 -18.90 16.34 -1.38
C ALA A 753 -19.22 15.70 -2.75
N VAL A 754 -18.25 15.00 -3.36
CA VAL A 754 -18.44 14.26 -4.62
C VAL A 754 -19.50 13.15 -4.46
N TYR A 755 -19.47 12.43 -3.33
CA TYR A 755 -20.46 11.39 -3.04
C TYR A 755 -21.86 11.96 -2.82
N ILE A 756 -21.98 13.09 -2.12
CA ILE A 756 -23.27 13.76 -1.88
C ILE A 756 -23.84 14.29 -3.20
N MET A 757 -23.00 14.94 -4.03
CA MET A 757 -23.35 15.35 -5.39
C MET A 757 -23.82 14.16 -6.24
N ALA A 758 -23.15 13.01 -6.17
CA ALA A 758 -23.58 11.80 -6.87
C ALA A 758 -25.00 11.34 -6.48
N LYS A 759 -25.40 11.47 -5.21
CA LYS A 759 -26.76 11.11 -4.78
C LYS A 759 -27.81 12.14 -5.21
N VAL A 760 -27.47 13.43 -5.27
CA VAL A 760 -28.35 14.45 -5.89
C VAL A 760 -28.49 14.22 -7.40
N VAL A 761 -27.40 13.94 -8.12
CA VAL A 761 -27.45 13.63 -9.56
C VAL A 761 -28.32 12.40 -9.83
N ASN A 762 -28.24 11.35 -8.99
CA ASN A 762 -29.14 10.20 -9.10
C ASN A 762 -30.63 10.60 -8.93
N TYR A 763 -30.95 11.49 -7.98
CA TYR A 763 -32.32 12.00 -7.78
C TYR A 763 -32.82 12.89 -8.94
N CYS A 764 -31.89 13.53 -9.65
CA CYS A 764 -32.13 14.29 -10.89
C CYS A 764 -32.14 13.41 -12.17
N SER A 765 -32.05 12.08 -12.04
CA SER A 765 -32.13 11.17 -13.19
C SER A 765 -33.57 10.96 -13.67
N ARG A 766 -33.72 10.66 -14.97
CA ARG A 766 -35.02 10.36 -15.60
C ARG A 766 -35.79 9.29 -14.85
N GLU A 767 -35.11 8.21 -14.49
CA GLU A 767 -35.65 7.08 -13.71
C GLU A 767 -36.33 7.52 -12.41
N GLU A 768 -35.72 8.45 -11.65
CA GLU A 768 -36.30 8.98 -10.39
C GLU A 768 -37.38 10.04 -10.62
N SER A 769 -37.38 10.75 -11.75
CA SER A 769 -38.44 11.72 -12.10
C SER A 769 -39.69 11.06 -12.70
N GLU A 770 -39.52 9.93 -13.41
CA GLU A 770 -40.57 9.22 -14.13
C GLU A 770 -41.25 8.14 -13.26
N ALA A 771 -40.69 7.80 -12.09
CA ALA A 771 -41.20 6.78 -11.16
C ALA A 771 -42.58 7.08 -10.51
N GLY A 772 -43.18 8.25 -10.75
CA GLY A 772 -44.57 8.57 -10.44
C GLY A 772 -44.93 8.84 -8.96
N ASP A 773 -44.23 8.27 -7.98
CA ASP A 773 -44.51 8.53 -6.56
C ASP A 773 -43.98 9.90 -6.11
N LEU A 774 -44.87 10.88 -6.15
CA LEU A 774 -44.63 12.25 -5.70
C LEU A 774 -44.24 12.31 -4.21
N ALA A 775 -44.85 11.49 -3.35
CA ALA A 775 -44.62 11.53 -1.90
C ALA A 775 -43.25 10.97 -1.53
N LEU A 776 -42.87 9.82 -2.11
CA LEU A 776 -41.53 9.25 -1.98
C LEU A 776 -40.47 10.18 -2.58
N ARG A 777 -40.74 10.84 -3.72
CA ARG A 777 -39.84 11.83 -4.31
C ARG A 777 -39.60 13.03 -3.38
N ILE A 778 -40.64 13.50 -2.68
CA ILE A 778 -40.50 14.53 -1.63
C ILE A 778 -39.66 14.02 -0.45
N GLU A 779 -39.92 12.81 0.05
CA GLU A 779 -39.18 12.24 1.18
C GLU A 779 -37.69 12.05 0.86
N ASN A 780 -37.38 11.56 -0.33
CA ASN A 780 -36.00 11.44 -0.82
C ASN A 780 -35.32 12.81 -0.97
N ALA A 781 -36.05 13.84 -1.42
CA ALA A 781 -35.51 15.20 -1.46
C ALA A 781 -35.20 15.76 -0.05
N SER A 782 -36.04 15.46 0.95
CA SER A 782 -35.74 15.79 2.36
C SER A 782 -34.50 15.05 2.87
N ARG A 783 -34.39 13.73 2.67
CA ARG A 783 -33.20 12.95 3.08
C ARG A 783 -31.90 13.47 2.47
N LEU A 784 -31.93 13.95 1.22
CA LEU A 784 -30.77 14.57 0.57
C LEU A 784 -30.46 15.97 1.13
N GLN A 785 -31.48 16.73 1.50
CA GLN A 785 -31.34 18.02 2.19
C GLN A 785 -30.70 17.83 3.58
N ASP A 786 -31.17 16.84 4.35
CA ASP A 786 -30.61 16.49 5.66
C ASP A 786 -29.13 16.08 5.54
N MET A 787 -28.77 15.27 4.54
CA MET A 787 -27.38 14.84 4.30
C MET A 787 -26.44 16.00 3.88
N LEU A 788 -26.96 16.99 3.14
CA LEU A 788 -26.24 18.23 2.82
C LEU A 788 -26.05 19.10 4.06
N ASP A 789 -27.11 19.27 4.86
CA ASP A 789 -27.09 20.05 6.10
C ASP A 789 -26.27 19.38 7.21
N GLU A 790 -26.13 18.05 7.21
CA GLU A 790 -25.25 17.30 8.11
C GLU A 790 -23.79 17.50 7.73
N TRP A 791 -23.42 17.32 6.45
CA TRP A 791 -22.05 17.52 5.96
C TRP A 791 -21.54 18.93 6.27
N GLU A 792 -22.38 19.96 6.09
CA GLU A 792 -22.03 21.36 6.40
C GLU A 792 -21.71 21.60 7.89
N ARG A 793 -22.26 20.80 8.83
CA ARG A 793 -21.98 20.92 10.27
C ARG A 793 -20.63 20.35 10.70
N TYR A 794 -20.03 19.47 9.89
CA TYR A 794 -18.74 18.84 10.17
C TYR A 794 -17.56 19.49 9.42
N LEU A 795 -17.80 20.60 8.71
CA LEU A 795 -16.73 21.31 8.00
C LEU A 795 -15.71 21.90 8.97
N THR A 796 -14.44 21.60 8.69
CA THR A 796 -13.30 22.10 9.45
C THR A 796 -12.87 23.49 8.95
N THR A 797 -11.92 24.11 9.65
CA THR A 797 -11.41 25.46 9.36
C THR A 797 -10.95 25.67 7.91
N GLU A 798 -10.48 24.62 7.25
CA GLU A 798 -9.97 24.60 5.88
C GLU A 798 -11.03 24.94 4.83
N PHE A 799 -12.32 24.74 5.14
CA PHE A 799 -13.44 25.12 4.26
C PHE A 799 -13.90 26.57 4.48
N THR A 800 -13.37 27.26 5.49
CA THR A 800 -13.80 28.62 5.85
C THR A 800 -13.21 29.64 4.85
N PRO A 801 -14.02 30.51 4.23
CA PRO A 801 -13.52 31.58 3.38
C PRO A 801 -12.56 32.51 4.13
N LEU A 802 -11.39 32.74 3.55
CA LEU A 802 -10.41 33.70 4.04
C LEU A 802 -10.91 35.14 3.80
N PRO A 803 -10.65 36.09 4.73
CA PRO A 803 -11.01 37.48 4.54
C PRO A 803 -10.34 38.10 3.30
N TYR A 804 -11.11 38.25 2.24
CA TYR A 804 -10.70 38.90 0.99
C TYR A 804 -11.59 40.12 0.75
N LYS A 805 -11.00 41.23 0.31
CA LYS A 805 -11.71 42.39 -0.22
C LYS A 805 -11.39 42.46 -1.70
N SER A 806 -12.41 42.56 -2.56
CA SER A 806 -12.13 42.89 -3.95
C SER A 806 -11.61 44.32 -4.06
N GLU A 807 -10.63 44.51 -4.95
CA GLU A 807 -10.11 45.82 -5.36
C GLU A 807 -11.01 46.47 -6.45
N SER A 808 -12.04 45.75 -6.91
CA SER A 808 -12.91 46.11 -8.03
C SER A 808 -14.38 46.25 -7.59
N GLU A 809 -14.87 47.50 -7.56
CA GLU A 809 -16.31 47.81 -7.45
C GLU A 809 -17.10 47.43 -8.72
N HIS A 810 -16.46 46.79 -9.70
CA HIS A 810 -17.05 46.39 -10.98
C HIS A 810 -17.19 44.86 -11.11
N ASP A 811 -16.84 44.11 -10.08
CA ASP A 811 -17.00 42.67 -10.04
C ASP A 811 -18.48 42.25 -10.08
N VAL A 812 -18.75 41.20 -10.87
CA VAL A 812 -20.11 40.71 -11.15
C VAL A 812 -20.63 39.78 -10.06
N PHE A 813 -19.72 39.14 -9.33
CA PHE A 813 -19.96 38.33 -8.15
C PHE A 813 -18.97 38.74 -7.07
N GLN A 814 -19.29 38.51 -5.80
CA GLN A 814 -18.34 38.77 -4.71
C GLN A 814 -17.32 37.62 -4.64
N PRO A 815 -15.99 37.86 -4.72
CA PRO A 815 -15.00 36.79 -4.67
C PRO A 815 -14.96 36.11 -3.28
N ILE A 816 -14.92 34.78 -3.26
CA ILE A 816 -14.91 33.95 -2.04
C ILE A 816 -13.67 33.07 -2.09
N TRP A 817 -12.60 33.47 -1.40
CA TRP A 817 -11.35 32.71 -1.40
C TRP A 817 -11.34 31.63 -0.32
N ILE A 818 -11.26 30.37 -0.72
CA ILE A 818 -11.02 29.22 0.17
C ILE A 818 -9.64 28.67 -0.19
N HIS A 819 -8.75 28.50 0.80
CA HIS A 819 -7.38 28.07 0.54
C HIS A 819 -7.28 26.55 0.36
N THR A 820 -6.32 26.11 -0.46
CA THR A 820 -6.28 24.80 -1.14
C THR A 820 -7.50 24.58 -2.07
N PRO A 821 -7.28 24.47 -3.40
CA PRO A 821 -8.37 24.37 -4.37
C PRO A 821 -9.37 23.23 -4.13
N ALA A 822 -8.92 22.12 -3.51
CA ALA A 822 -9.77 20.99 -3.13
C ALA A 822 -10.98 21.39 -2.28
N PHE A 823 -10.78 22.23 -1.25
CA PHE A 823 -11.86 22.66 -0.35
C PHE A 823 -12.78 23.69 -1.03
N GLY A 824 -12.22 24.54 -1.89
CA GLY A 824 -13.00 25.43 -2.76
C GLY A 824 -13.94 24.66 -3.70
N VAL A 825 -13.42 23.65 -4.40
CA VAL A 825 -14.23 22.80 -5.30
C VAL A 825 -15.24 21.95 -4.51
N ALA A 826 -14.89 21.44 -3.33
CA ALA A 826 -15.85 20.75 -2.47
C ALA A 826 -17.04 21.66 -2.08
N MET A 827 -16.79 22.93 -1.78
CA MET A 827 -17.86 23.91 -1.52
C MET A 827 -18.65 24.25 -2.80
N GLN A 828 -18.01 24.35 -3.97
CA GLN A 828 -18.75 24.48 -5.24
C GLN A 828 -19.67 23.29 -5.50
N LEU A 829 -19.18 22.05 -5.33
CA LEU A 829 -19.98 20.82 -5.46
C LEU A 829 -21.17 20.81 -4.51
N HIS A 830 -20.97 21.21 -3.25
CA HIS A 830 -22.04 21.33 -2.25
C HIS A 830 -23.12 22.34 -2.66
N TYR A 831 -22.73 23.53 -3.14
CA TYR A 831 -23.70 24.51 -3.63
C TYR A 831 -24.37 24.06 -4.94
N SER A 832 -23.66 23.40 -5.86
CA SER A 832 -24.24 22.80 -7.06
C SER A 832 -25.22 21.66 -6.72
N ALA A 833 -24.93 20.85 -5.69
CA ALA A 833 -25.84 19.82 -5.18
C ALA A 833 -27.11 20.44 -4.57
N ARG A 834 -26.98 21.45 -3.69
CA ARG A 834 -28.12 22.21 -3.17
C ARG A 834 -28.96 22.85 -4.29
N LEU A 835 -28.30 23.39 -5.33
CA LEU A 835 -28.96 24.01 -6.48
C LEU A 835 -29.72 22.99 -7.34
N LEU A 836 -29.10 21.87 -7.72
CA LEU A 836 -29.76 20.80 -8.47
C LEU A 836 -30.95 20.20 -7.70
N LEU A 837 -30.79 19.97 -6.39
CA LEU A 837 -31.87 19.48 -5.53
C LEU A 837 -33.03 20.49 -5.45
N LEU A 838 -32.73 21.79 -5.35
CA LEU A 838 -33.72 22.88 -5.33
C LEU A 838 -34.49 23.00 -6.65
N LEU A 839 -33.84 22.77 -7.80
CA LEU A 839 -34.49 22.76 -9.12
C LEU A 839 -35.38 21.53 -9.35
N ASN A 840 -35.03 20.38 -8.76
CA ASN A 840 -35.66 19.08 -9.06
C ASN A 840 -36.62 18.57 -7.97
N LYS A 841 -36.80 19.30 -6.86
CA LYS A 841 -37.77 18.97 -5.80
C LYS A 841 -39.17 19.49 -6.12
N PRO A 842 -40.25 18.72 -5.87
CA PRO A 842 -41.61 19.18 -6.10
C PRO A 842 -41.98 20.42 -5.27
N SER A 843 -42.50 21.45 -5.95
CA SER A 843 -42.93 22.71 -5.33
C SER A 843 -44.19 22.53 -4.47
N LYS A 844 -44.05 22.61 -3.15
CA LYS A 844 -45.19 22.61 -2.20
C LYS A 844 -45.72 24.01 -1.82
N GLY A 845 -44.99 25.07 -2.18
CA GLY A 845 -45.30 26.44 -1.75
C GLY A 845 -46.06 27.24 -2.80
N GLY A 846 -46.96 28.12 -2.36
CA GLY A 846 -47.48 29.22 -3.19
C GLY A 846 -46.44 30.31 -3.42
N PHE A 847 -46.87 31.48 -3.90
CA PHE A 847 -46.01 32.60 -4.34
C PHE A 847 -44.84 32.96 -3.41
N GLY A 848 -45.05 32.96 -2.08
CA GLY A 848 -43.98 33.21 -1.11
C GLY A 848 -42.86 32.16 -1.11
N GLY A 849 -43.20 30.88 -1.37
CA GLY A 849 -42.22 29.79 -1.51
C GLY A 849 -41.42 29.88 -2.81
N PHE A 850 -42.06 30.33 -3.90
CA PHE A 850 -41.37 30.64 -5.16
C PHE A 850 -40.35 31.77 -5.00
N LEU A 851 -40.70 32.85 -4.30
CA LEU A 851 -39.77 33.94 -3.98
C LEU A 851 -38.57 33.48 -3.15
N GLU A 852 -38.80 32.62 -2.14
CA GLU A 852 -37.70 32.07 -1.33
C GLU A 852 -36.80 31.13 -2.14
N GLN A 853 -37.38 30.28 -2.99
CA GLN A 853 -36.63 29.43 -3.92
C GLN A 853 -35.77 30.28 -4.88
N SER A 854 -36.30 31.39 -5.40
CA SER A 854 -35.53 32.33 -6.24
C SER A 854 -34.35 32.95 -5.49
N ARG A 855 -34.53 33.42 -4.24
CA ARG A 855 -33.43 33.93 -3.39
C ARG A 855 -32.34 32.90 -3.17
N MET A 856 -32.72 31.65 -2.88
CA MET A 856 -31.77 30.58 -2.60
C MET A 856 -31.02 30.13 -3.85
N ILE A 857 -31.67 30.11 -5.03
CA ILE A 857 -30.99 29.94 -6.33
C ILE A 857 -29.91 31.02 -6.51
N SER A 858 -30.27 32.31 -6.38
CA SER A 858 -29.32 33.42 -6.51
C SER A 858 -28.17 33.33 -5.52
N ARG A 859 -28.42 32.92 -4.27
CA ARG A 859 -27.39 32.71 -3.25
C ARG A 859 -26.41 31.60 -3.64
N TYR A 860 -26.88 30.46 -4.10
CA TYR A 860 -26.01 29.36 -4.51
C TYR A 860 -25.21 29.70 -5.78
N VAL A 861 -25.84 30.33 -6.77
CA VAL A 861 -25.17 30.85 -7.99
C VAL A 861 -24.04 31.82 -7.61
N ASN A 862 -24.33 32.82 -6.77
CA ASN A 862 -23.33 33.80 -6.32
C ASN A 862 -22.17 33.13 -5.58
N ASN A 863 -22.44 32.11 -4.74
CA ASN A 863 -21.40 31.39 -4.02
C ASN A 863 -20.51 30.55 -4.97
N ILE A 864 -21.08 29.81 -5.92
CA ILE A 864 -20.33 29.00 -6.89
C ILE A 864 -19.41 29.90 -7.74
N CYS A 865 -19.96 31.02 -8.23
CA CYS A 865 -19.24 31.98 -9.08
C CYS A 865 -18.19 32.77 -8.28
N GLY A 866 -18.51 33.19 -7.05
CA GLY A 866 -17.58 33.86 -6.15
C GLY A 866 -16.35 33.01 -5.81
N ILE A 867 -16.54 31.70 -5.58
CA ILE A 867 -15.41 30.77 -5.42
C ILE A 867 -14.64 30.64 -6.73
N ALA A 868 -15.32 30.50 -7.87
CA ALA A 868 -14.70 30.33 -9.19
C ALA A 868 -13.74 31.48 -9.56
N MET A 869 -14.06 32.72 -9.18
CA MET A 869 -13.19 33.89 -9.41
C MET A 869 -11.81 33.74 -8.74
N THR A 870 -11.70 32.95 -7.67
CA THR A 870 -10.44 32.73 -6.92
C THR A 870 -9.71 31.46 -7.34
N LEU A 871 -10.42 30.46 -7.89
CA LEU A 871 -9.86 29.21 -8.41
C LEU A 871 -9.16 29.43 -9.75
N ASN A 872 -7.88 29.80 -9.67
CA ASN A 872 -7.06 30.17 -10.83
C ASN A 872 -5.98 29.15 -11.23
N ASP A 873 -5.92 28.01 -10.55
CA ASP A 873 -5.02 26.90 -10.82
C ASP A 873 -5.55 25.94 -11.91
N SER A 874 -4.72 24.98 -12.33
CA SER A 874 -5.13 23.95 -13.32
C SER A 874 -5.88 22.78 -12.67
N ALA A 875 -5.54 22.38 -11.44
CA ALA A 875 -6.11 21.23 -10.73
C ALA A 875 -7.63 21.33 -10.59
N SER A 876 -8.13 22.49 -10.13
CA SER A 876 -9.56 22.76 -9.96
C SER A 876 -10.33 23.01 -11.26
N SER A 877 -9.66 23.42 -12.34
CA SER A 877 -10.33 24.02 -13.51
C SER A 877 -11.35 23.09 -14.18
N VAL A 878 -11.13 21.77 -14.19
CA VAL A 878 -12.07 20.79 -14.76
C VAL A 878 -13.38 20.75 -13.99
N MET A 879 -13.34 20.76 -12.66
CA MET A 879 -14.55 20.67 -11.82
C MET A 879 -15.19 22.04 -11.58
N CYS A 880 -14.40 23.11 -11.60
CA CYS A 880 -14.89 24.48 -11.53
C CYS A 880 -15.77 24.83 -12.75
N SER A 881 -15.37 24.44 -13.97
CA SER A 881 -16.20 24.67 -15.17
C SER A 881 -17.52 23.90 -15.15
N GLN A 882 -17.53 22.68 -14.61
CA GLN A 882 -18.75 21.88 -14.39
C GLN A 882 -19.71 22.55 -13.40
N CYS A 883 -19.20 23.04 -12.27
CA CYS A 883 -20.01 23.76 -11.28
C CYS A 883 -20.53 25.10 -11.82
N LEU A 884 -19.70 25.83 -12.58
CA LEU A 884 -20.07 27.06 -13.28
C LEU A 884 -21.17 26.83 -14.33
N TYR A 885 -21.12 25.74 -15.10
CA TYR A 885 -22.17 25.38 -16.05
C TYR A 885 -23.51 25.14 -15.32
N ILE A 886 -23.48 24.38 -14.22
CA ILE A 886 -24.66 24.10 -13.40
C ILE A 886 -25.27 25.38 -12.79
N ALA A 887 -24.43 26.31 -12.32
CA ALA A 887 -24.87 27.63 -11.90
C ALA A 887 -25.44 28.44 -13.07
N GLY A 888 -24.77 28.42 -14.23
CA GLY A 888 -25.11 29.12 -15.45
C GLY A 888 -26.53 28.83 -15.98
N MET A 889 -26.97 27.57 -15.90
CA MET A 889 -28.35 27.18 -16.27
C MET A 889 -29.43 28.00 -15.52
N CYS A 890 -29.10 28.55 -14.36
CA CYS A 890 -30.03 29.32 -13.51
C CYS A 890 -29.96 30.84 -13.73
N ILE A 891 -29.00 31.34 -14.51
CA ILE A 891 -28.74 32.78 -14.65
C ILE A 891 -29.65 33.40 -15.71
N GLN A 892 -30.27 34.53 -15.38
CA GLN A 892 -31.02 35.36 -16.33
C GLN A 892 -30.39 36.73 -16.59
N ASP A 893 -29.60 37.28 -15.67
CA ASP A 893 -28.89 38.55 -15.91
C ASP A 893 -27.77 38.40 -16.95
N SER A 894 -27.75 39.31 -17.93
CA SER A 894 -26.82 39.26 -19.07
C SER A 894 -25.35 39.47 -18.65
N ARG A 895 -25.09 40.30 -17.64
CA ARG A 895 -23.73 40.56 -17.15
C ARG A 895 -23.19 39.34 -16.37
N GLN A 896 -24.03 38.71 -15.54
CA GLN A 896 -23.73 37.44 -14.87
C GLN A 896 -23.50 36.30 -15.87
N ARG A 897 -24.32 36.20 -16.93
CA ARG A 897 -24.13 35.23 -18.02
C ARG A 897 -22.76 35.38 -18.66
N GLN A 898 -22.42 36.59 -19.11
CA GLN A 898 -21.14 36.88 -19.74
C GLN A 898 -19.94 36.60 -18.83
N ALA A 899 -20.04 36.92 -17.53
CA ALA A 899 -19.00 36.60 -16.56
C ALA A 899 -18.79 35.08 -16.38
N VAL A 900 -19.87 34.28 -16.35
CA VAL A 900 -19.78 32.81 -16.28
C VAL A 900 -19.17 32.22 -17.54
N LEU A 901 -19.54 32.69 -18.74
CA LEU A 901 -18.89 32.26 -19.99
C LEU A 901 -17.37 32.52 -19.96
N GLN A 902 -16.95 33.71 -19.49
CA GLN A 902 -15.54 34.07 -19.37
C GLN A 902 -14.77 33.20 -18.37
N MET A 903 -15.39 32.83 -17.24
CA MET A 903 -14.78 31.93 -16.25
C MET A 903 -14.71 30.48 -16.74
N ILE A 904 -15.72 29.99 -17.45
CA ILE A 904 -15.70 28.68 -18.12
C ILE A 904 -14.56 28.64 -19.16
N GLU A 905 -14.44 29.66 -20.00
CA GLU A 905 -13.37 29.75 -21.01
C GLU A 905 -11.98 29.96 -20.38
N ALA A 906 -11.88 30.57 -19.20
CA ALA A 906 -10.64 30.61 -18.43
C ALA A 906 -10.25 29.21 -17.90
N CYS A 907 -11.21 28.42 -17.43
CA CYS A 907 -10.98 27.04 -17.00
C CYS A 907 -10.60 26.13 -18.19
N ARG A 908 -11.28 26.30 -19.35
CA ARG A 908 -10.95 25.56 -20.58
C ARG A 908 -9.54 25.87 -21.05
N ARG A 909 -9.10 27.13 -21.08
CA ARG A 909 -7.71 27.55 -21.40
C ARG A 909 -6.64 27.14 -20.37
N ARG A 910 -7.02 26.58 -19.21
CA ARG A 910 -6.09 26.04 -18.20
C ARG A 910 -6.02 24.50 -18.18
N SER A 911 -6.94 23.82 -18.86
CA SER A 911 -7.11 22.36 -18.83
C SER A 911 -7.15 21.72 -20.23
N GLY A 912 -7.62 22.44 -21.24
CA GLY A 912 -8.06 21.90 -22.52
C GLY A 912 -9.42 21.20 -22.45
N TRP A 913 -10.11 21.21 -21.31
CA TRP A 913 -11.32 20.41 -21.08
C TRP A 913 -12.60 21.26 -20.98
N PRO A 914 -13.70 20.86 -21.64
CA PRO A 914 -13.78 19.85 -22.71
C PRO A 914 -13.32 20.45 -24.07
N VAL A 915 -13.24 19.60 -25.09
CA VAL A 915 -12.95 20.03 -26.47
C VAL A 915 -14.10 20.83 -27.07
N ALA A 916 -15.34 20.33 -26.93
CA ALA A 916 -16.54 21.15 -27.08
C ALA A 916 -16.61 22.14 -25.91
N SER A 917 -16.88 23.41 -26.17
CA SER A 917 -16.88 24.41 -25.10
C SER A 917 -18.21 24.43 -24.36
N LEU A 918 -18.16 24.25 -23.04
CA LEU A 918 -19.32 24.43 -22.15
C LEU A 918 -19.86 25.86 -22.19
N SER A 919 -19.10 26.85 -22.67
CA SER A 919 -19.62 28.20 -22.95
C SER A 919 -20.68 28.18 -24.05
N ASP A 920 -20.45 27.39 -25.10
CA ASP A 920 -21.21 27.45 -26.34
C ASP A 920 -22.49 26.59 -26.19
N GLU A 921 -22.38 25.46 -25.49
CA GLU A 921 -23.52 24.67 -25.01
C GLU A 921 -24.43 25.48 -24.09
N LEU A 922 -23.85 26.24 -23.14
CA LEU A 922 -24.60 27.06 -22.19
C LEU A 922 -25.27 28.26 -22.87
N GLN A 923 -24.60 28.88 -23.85
CA GLN A 923 -25.18 29.93 -24.68
C GLN A 923 -26.36 29.38 -25.51
N ALA A 924 -26.20 28.24 -26.18
CA ALA A 924 -27.27 27.59 -26.93
C ALA A 924 -28.46 27.17 -26.03
N PHE A 925 -28.20 26.76 -24.78
CA PHE A 925 -29.24 26.51 -23.78
C PHE A 925 -30.02 27.79 -23.42
N TRP A 926 -29.34 28.93 -23.25
CA TRP A 926 -30.00 30.21 -23.00
C TRP A 926 -30.80 30.72 -24.22
N ASP A 927 -30.29 30.54 -25.43
CA ASP A 927 -30.94 30.98 -26.67
C ASP A 927 -32.18 30.15 -26.99
N SER A 928 -32.12 28.82 -26.81
CA SER A 928 -33.30 27.94 -26.93
C SER A 928 -34.33 28.18 -25.83
N SER A 929 -33.89 28.50 -24.61
CA SER A 929 -34.79 28.93 -23.53
C SER A 929 -35.49 30.26 -23.85
N ALA A 930 -34.81 31.20 -24.52
CA ALA A 930 -35.41 32.47 -24.96
C ALA A 930 -36.36 32.30 -26.17
N ALA A 931 -36.15 31.26 -26.99
CA ALA A 931 -36.98 30.94 -28.15
C ALA A 931 -38.34 30.27 -27.82
N THR A 932 -38.65 30.08 -26.53
CA THR A 932 -39.90 29.40 -26.07
C THR A 932 -40.84 30.41 -25.38
N PRO A 933 -41.69 31.14 -26.13
CA PRO A 933 -42.54 32.19 -25.56
C PRO A 933 -43.81 31.64 -24.89
N GLY A 934 -43.75 31.41 -23.58
CA GLY A 934 -44.91 31.35 -22.67
C GLY A 934 -45.78 30.08 -22.74
N GLY A 935 -45.73 29.29 -21.66
CA GLY A 935 -46.69 28.24 -21.31
C GLY A 935 -47.00 28.31 -19.82
#